data_AF-A0A183H7T1-F1
#
_entry.id   AF-A0A183H7T1-F1
#
_cell.length_a   1.000
_cell.length_b   1.000
_cell.length_c   1.000
_cell.angle_alpha   90.00
_cell.angle_beta   90.00
_cell.angle_gamma   90.00
#
_symmetry.space_group_name_H-M   'P 1'
#
loop_
_entity.id
_entity.type
_entity.pdbx_description
1 polymer ?
#
loop_
_entity_poly.entity_id
_entity_poly.type
_entity_poly.pdbx_seq_one_letter_code
_entity_poly.pdbx_strand_id
1 'polypeptide(L)'
;MYFQHSFPLFVLNEFSKIRAHPAVVEVLSTRECIEQSRAFMDEVHQCLFCLYGCPSRRKRQLEEHGGTHNHEPSLRDIENVLSLLLPDKIPPYDGNCSFDLIEFMQKKASSFLEPTEDEKEKLFAFDRFIAQGEIHENWPRCAKSSHLRSGVFYQLALHSYRNHKVDDAVYYAKLFLLCAPVTLSDEVFFWDWTVLAFAATTAFFTANEMSLHFDSSVFSFRMALFFDPFDRYVIFNFGSALYQINSRIRRYRDKLSVDDIRHRWADRRIKGLLEESRRQFEICIPCLPDGDVDKWRCHYFLAKIAEKCENALEDVFHHYHESALQLEAAGVQYPSRINTKRQEHAEAIEMSNFINLLFSREKEREREIKRRRLHLSISDGILFNMKVIIHYRAYASLMKYLLERETNWSREDLLLMHAFAMCFRSHGVCKQKENDEFSQCPQVKATISSLIYRCTESNNIVQEVLEDLVERTALKLEILHYCEEAFNICIRRFPHFKSYYRLSQLALYKGDVQEASNYLFGRFLIKKRTNFNQDNIFENVTTISCKDIDRGDALQYHLARISALAIYLSSLLDDFVALAILIHTFCTLDFCNNTDYLLKRDLMMLYRNGLTRFFDCIQRKMRNNAVESQLLCSIYDLYQYAERNGVQRLCDRIRPTIVSATKKFAEYDEKIEPVLFCKVKSDC
;
A
#
# COMPACT_ATOMS: atom_id res chain seq x y z
N MET A 1 16.01 -26.10 49.40
CA MET A 1 16.11 -24.72 49.89
C MET A 1 14.86 -23.99 49.44
N TYR A 2 14.00 -23.54 50.37
CA TYR A 2 12.89 -22.66 50.02
C TYR A 2 13.48 -21.32 49.60
N PHE A 3 13.41 -20.99 48.32
CA PHE A 3 13.84 -19.68 47.82
C PHE A 3 12.88 -18.64 48.41
N GLN A 4 13.32 -17.85 49.38
CA GLN A 4 12.47 -16.90 50.07
C GLN A 4 12.37 -15.62 49.21
N HIS A 5 11.22 -15.39 48.59
CA HIS A 5 10.96 -14.21 47.75
C HIS A 5 11.15 -12.87 48.47
N SER A 6 11.21 -12.88 49.81
CA SER A 6 11.37 -11.68 50.65
C SER A 6 12.66 -10.90 50.38
N PHE A 7 13.78 -11.59 50.11
CA PHE A 7 15.07 -10.91 49.92
C PHE A 7 15.12 -10.13 48.59
N PRO A 8 14.84 -10.72 47.42
CA PRO A 8 14.81 -9.94 46.18
C PRO A 8 13.75 -8.82 46.17
N LEU A 9 12.59 -9.02 46.82
CA LEU A 9 11.59 -7.96 46.98
C LEU A 9 12.09 -6.79 47.84
N PHE A 10 12.79 -7.10 48.94
CA PHE A 10 13.45 -6.10 49.76
C PHE A 10 14.47 -5.30 48.95
N VAL A 11 15.33 -5.98 48.18
CA VAL A 11 16.34 -5.34 47.33
C VAL A 11 15.70 -4.41 46.29
N LEU A 12 14.67 -4.87 45.56
CA LEU A 12 13.97 -4.03 44.58
C LEU A 12 13.33 -2.79 45.22
N ASN A 13 12.78 -2.93 46.43
CA ASN A 13 12.22 -1.80 47.17
C ASN A 13 13.29 -0.79 47.59
N GLU A 14 14.45 -1.24 48.07
CA GLU A 14 15.56 -0.34 48.41
C GLU A 14 16.18 0.29 47.15
N PHE A 15 16.32 -0.46 46.06
CA PHE A 15 16.78 0.09 44.78
C PHE A 15 15.84 1.16 44.24
N SER A 16 14.52 0.97 44.35
CA SER A 16 13.52 1.99 43.99
C SER A 16 13.74 3.30 44.77
N LYS A 17 13.97 3.21 46.08
CA LYS A 17 14.28 4.39 46.92
C LYS A 17 15.61 5.04 46.54
N ILE A 18 16.66 4.25 46.30
CA ILE A 18 17.98 4.74 45.88
C ILE A 18 17.88 5.45 44.54
N ARG A 19 17.14 4.86 43.57
CA ARG A 19 16.94 5.42 42.23
C ARG A 19 16.24 6.77 42.26
N ALA A 20 15.32 6.96 43.21
CA ALA A 20 14.61 8.23 43.42
C ALA A 20 15.47 9.32 44.10
N HIS A 21 16.65 8.98 44.63
CA HIS A 21 17.50 9.96 45.30
C HIS A 21 18.10 10.96 44.29
N PRO A 22 17.99 12.29 44.49
CA PRO A 22 18.41 13.29 43.51
C PRO A 22 19.85 13.15 43.00
N ALA A 23 20.80 12.85 43.91
CA ALA A 23 22.19 12.62 43.55
C ALA A 23 22.39 11.40 42.63
N VAL A 24 21.58 10.35 42.79
CA VAL A 24 21.64 9.15 41.95
C VAL A 24 21.00 9.43 40.58
N VAL A 25 19.88 10.16 40.56
CA VAL A 25 19.26 10.63 39.30
C VAL A 25 20.25 11.47 38.50
N GLU A 26 20.92 12.43 39.13
CA GLU A 26 21.93 13.27 38.50
C GLU A 26 23.06 12.43 37.89
N VAL A 27 23.68 11.55 38.69
CA VAL A 27 24.78 10.68 38.24
C VAL A 27 24.34 9.74 37.10
N LEU A 28 23.21 9.05 37.24
CA LEU A 28 22.70 8.13 36.22
C LEU A 28 22.20 8.83 34.95
N SER A 29 21.83 10.13 35.04
CA SER A 29 21.43 10.93 33.89
C SER A 29 22.61 11.44 33.06
N THR A 30 23.82 11.46 33.63
CA THR A 30 25.04 11.82 32.89
C THR A 30 25.58 10.64 32.09
N ARG A 31 26.03 10.89 30.86
CA ARG A 31 26.64 9.86 30.00
C ARG A 31 28.01 9.38 30.50
N GLU A 32 28.52 9.93 31.60
CA GLU A 32 29.83 9.62 32.16
C GLU A 32 29.82 8.34 33.02
N CYS A 33 28.64 7.95 33.53
CA CYS A 33 28.49 6.79 34.43
C CYS A 33 27.72 5.62 33.81
N ILE A 34 27.93 5.36 32.52
CA ILE A 34 27.23 4.30 31.77
C ILE A 34 27.51 2.90 32.35
N GLU A 35 28.73 2.63 32.81
CA GLU A 35 29.08 1.32 33.37
C GLU A 35 28.38 1.07 34.72
N GLN A 36 28.30 2.10 35.57
CA GLN A 36 27.59 2.03 36.86
C GLN A 36 26.09 1.88 36.66
N SER A 37 25.52 2.61 35.68
CA SER A 37 24.11 2.46 35.28
C SER A 37 23.81 1.03 34.79
N ARG A 38 24.71 0.46 33.98
CA ARG A 38 24.59 -0.91 33.50
C ARG A 38 24.67 -1.93 34.63
N ALA A 39 25.66 -1.80 35.52
CA ALA A 39 25.80 -2.70 36.67
C ALA A 39 24.56 -2.64 37.59
N PHE A 40 24.05 -1.44 37.87
CA PHE A 40 22.81 -1.26 38.63
C PHE A 40 21.62 -1.97 37.96
N MET A 41 21.47 -1.81 36.65
CA MET A 41 20.39 -2.47 35.90
C MET A 41 20.56 -3.99 35.84
N ASP A 42 21.79 -4.51 35.77
CA ASP A 42 22.04 -5.94 35.78
C ASP A 42 21.61 -6.58 37.13
N GLU A 43 21.85 -5.89 38.26
CA GLU A 43 21.34 -6.31 39.58
C GLU A 43 19.80 -6.27 39.67
N VAL A 44 19.17 -5.24 39.10
CA VAL A 44 17.70 -5.15 39.00
C VAL A 44 17.16 -6.34 38.19
N HIS A 45 17.76 -6.63 37.03
CA HIS A 45 17.37 -7.76 36.19
C HIS A 45 17.56 -9.11 36.89
N GLN A 46 18.63 -9.27 37.68
CA GLN A 46 18.86 -10.48 38.46
C GLN A 46 17.74 -10.69 39.49
N CYS A 47 17.37 -9.64 40.24
CA CYS A 47 16.28 -9.72 41.22
C CYS A 47 14.93 -10.04 40.56
N LEU A 48 14.62 -9.38 39.44
CA LEU A 48 13.41 -9.64 38.65
C LEU A 48 13.38 -11.08 38.13
N PHE A 49 14.53 -11.59 37.65
CA PHE A 49 14.62 -12.94 37.12
C PHE A 49 14.41 -13.97 38.23
N CYS A 50 15.02 -13.79 39.41
CA CYS A 50 14.80 -14.67 40.56
C CYS A 50 13.33 -14.72 40.99
N LEU A 51 12.62 -13.59 40.98
CA LEU A 51 11.21 -13.51 41.40
C LEU A 51 10.22 -14.01 40.35
N TYR A 52 10.44 -13.62 39.09
CA TYR A 52 9.42 -13.68 38.04
C TYR A 52 9.86 -14.48 36.81
N GLY A 53 11.14 -14.83 36.69
CA GLY A 53 11.70 -15.45 35.49
C GLY A 53 11.78 -14.49 34.29
N CYS A 54 11.72 -13.18 34.54
CA CYS A 54 11.82 -12.11 33.54
C CYS A 54 12.94 -11.13 33.93
N PRO A 55 13.73 -10.57 33.00
CA PRO A 55 13.59 -10.70 31.54
C PRO A 55 14.13 -12.03 31.00
N SER A 56 13.35 -12.70 30.15
CA SER A 56 13.72 -14.04 29.64
C SER A 56 14.85 -14.00 28.62
N ARG A 57 14.96 -12.90 27.87
CA ARG A 57 15.97 -12.71 26.81
C ARG A 57 17.39 -12.64 27.36
N ARG A 58 17.53 -12.30 28.64
CA ARG A 58 18.82 -12.16 29.33
C ARG A 58 19.21 -13.39 30.14
N LYS A 59 18.47 -14.50 30.08
CA LYS A 59 18.73 -15.69 30.90
C LYS A 59 20.20 -16.17 30.89
N ARG A 60 20.91 -16.04 29.76
CA ARG A 60 22.33 -16.44 29.65
C ARG A 60 23.31 -15.52 30.38
N GLN A 61 22.88 -14.30 30.71
CA GLN A 61 23.65 -13.27 31.40
C GLN A 61 23.32 -13.21 32.90
N LEU A 62 22.33 -13.98 33.34
CA LEU A 62 21.80 -13.97 34.70
C LEU A 62 22.11 -15.32 35.38
N GLU A 63 22.32 -15.27 36.68
CA GLU A 63 22.60 -16.46 37.48
C GLU A 63 21.31 -17.20 37.84
N GLU A 64 21.34 -18.54 37.77
CA GLU A 64 20.20 -19.38 38.11
C GLU A 64 20.27 -19.83 39.57
N HIS A 65 19.58 -19.10 40.46
CA HIS A 65 19.57 -19.40 41.90
C HIS A 65 18.50 -20.42 42.33
N GLY A 66 17.92 -21.17 41.40
CA GLY A 66 16.99 -22.27 41.68
C GLY A 66 15.60 -21.86 42.23
N GLY A 67 15.18 -20.61 42.00
CA GLY A 67 13.87 -20.09 42.41
C GLY A 67 12.70 -20.61 41.57
N THR A 68 11.49 -20.56 42.12
CA THR A 68 10.24 -21.02 41.48
C THR A 68 9.65 -20.05 40.45
N HIS A 69 10.18 -18.81 40.37
CA HIS A 69 9.76 -17.76 39.42
C HIS A 69 8.24 -17.43 39.41
N ASN A 70 7.54 -17.77 40.49
CA ASN A 70 6.08 -17.77 40.59
C ASN A 70 5.55 -16.72 41.57
N HIS A 71 6.36 -15.74 41.98
CA HIS A 71 5.86 -14.65 42.82
C HIS A 71 4.83 -13.83 42.03
N GLU A 72 3.65 -13.63 42.60
CA GLU A 72 2.62 -12.76 42.05
C GLU A 72 2.80 -11.36 42.65
N PRO A 73 3.10 -10.34 41.83
CA PRO A 73 3.41 -9.01 42.34
C PRO A 73 2.15 -8.30 42.87
N SER A 74 2.25 -7.73 44.06
CA SER A 74 1.24 -6.77 44.56
C SER A 74 1.34 -5.44 43.81
N LEU A 75 0.33 -4.56 43.94
CA LEU A 75 0.36 -3.23 43.30
C LEU A 75 1.62 -2.43 43.68
N ARG A 76 2.04 -2.50 44.95
CA ARG A 76 3.25 -1.85 45.44
C ARG A 76 4.52 -2.44 44.83
N ASP A 77 4.56 -3.74 44.62
CA ASP A 77 5.69 -4.40 43.95
C ASP A 77 5.78 -3.93 42.50
N ILE A 78 4.64 -3.82 41.81
CA ILE A 78 4.56 -3.30 40.44
C ILE A 78 5.09 -1.87 40.40
N GLU A 79 4.59 -0.96 41.24
CA GLU A 79 5.05 0.44 41.29
C GLU A 79 6.56 0.56 41.52
N ASN A 80 7.11 -0.26 42.43
CA ASN A 80 8.55 -0.31 42.67
C ASN A 80 9.33 -0.78 41.43
N VAL A 81 8.87 -1.84 40.75
CA VAL A 81 9.51 -2.30 39.51
C VAL A 81 9.40 -1.26 38.39
N LEU A 82 8.25 -0.60 38.26
CA LEU A 82 8.05 0.45 37.26
C LEU A 82 9.00 1.63 37.47
N SER A 83 9.22 2.05 38.72
CA SER A 83 10.18 3.13 39.03
C SER A 83 11.62 2.81 38.63
N LEU A 84 11.96 1.53 38.48
CA LEU A 84 13.29 1.06 38.09
C LEU A 84 13.42 0.84 36.57
N LEU A 85 12.37 0.34 35.93
CA LEU A 85 12.40 -0.07 34.51
C LEU A 85 11.91 1.00 33.53
N LEU A 86 11.15 1.99 34.01
CA LEU A 86 10.72 3.11 33.15
C LEU A 86 11.92 3.99 32.78
N PRO A 87 12.03 4.41 31.51
CA PRO A 87 13.05 5.38 31.11
C PRO A 87 12.90 6.72 31.85
N ASP A 88 14.01 7.34 32.23
CA ASP A 88 14.01 8.68 32.84
C ASP A 88 13.38 9.75 31.94
N LYS A 89 13.61 9.61 30.63
CA LYS A 89 13.01 10.45 29.60
C LYS A 89 12.15 9.57 28.70
N ILE A 90 10.93 10.02 28.46
CA ILE A 90 10.05 9.38 27.49
C ILE A 90 10.77 9.41 26.13
N PRO A 91 10.97 8.25 25.47
CA PRO A 91 11.67 8.22 24.20
C PRO A 91 10.79 8.81 23.09
N PRO A 92 11.37 9.39 22.03
CA PRO A 92 10.60 9.85 20.89
C PRO A 92 9.87 8.70 20.19
N TYR A 93 8.93 9.02 19.29
CA TYR A 93 8.18 8.02 18.52
C TYR A 93 9.08 7.14 17.63
N ASP A 94 10.29 7.60 17.31
CA ASP A 94 11.36 6.85 16.64
C ASP A 94 12.36 6.17 17.59
N GLY A 95 12.23 6.43 18.89
CA GLY A 95 13.12 5.98 19.95
C GLY A 95 12.89 4.54 20.40
N ASN A 96 13.80 4.03 21.23
CA ASN A 96 13.78 2.64 21.71
C ASN A 96 12.79 2.44 22.86
N CYS A 97 12.14 1.27 22.88
CA CYS A 97 11.26 0.84 23.97
C CYS A 97 11.98 -0.10 24.96
N SER A 98 11.55 -0.08 26.23
CA SER A 98 12.07 -0.98 27.27
C SER A 98 11.45 -2.38 27.14
N PHE A 99 12.10 -3.28 26.41
CA PHE A 99 11.59 -4.66 26.21
C PHE A 99 11.42 -5.43 27.52
N ASP A 100 12.30 -5.19 28.48
CA ASP A 100 12.29 -5.86 29.78
C ASP A 100 11.06 -5.42 30.62
N LEU A 101 10.72 -4.12 30.58
CA LEU A 101 9.48 -3.58 31.14
C LEU A 101 8.24 -4.21 30.49
N ILE A 102 8.21 -4.24 29.16
CA ILE A 102 7.05 -4.74 28.40
C ILE A 102 6.79 -6.21 28.70
N GLU A 103 7.85 -7.02 28.77
CA GLU A 103 7.76 -8.43 29.12
C GLU A 103 7.20 -8.61 30.55
N PHE A 104 7.70 -7.84 31.52
CA PHE A 104 7.21 -7.87 32.90
C PHE A 104 5.72 -7.52 32.97
N MET A 105 5.30 -6.43 32.30
CA MET A 105 3.90 -6.00 32.29
C MET A 105 2.97 -7.05 31.68
N GLN A 106 3.34 -7.62 30.53
CA GLN A 106 2.51 -8.61 29.83
C GLN A 106 2.43 -9.95 30.56
N LYS A 107 3.51 -10.39 31.22
CA LYS A 107 3.56 -11.73 31.83
C LYS A 107 3.18 -11.76 33.32
N LYS A 108 3.36 -10.66 34.05
CA LYS A 108 3.31 -10.66 35.52
C LYS A 108 2.45 -9.57 36.13
N ALA A 109 2.23 -8.47 35.42
CA ALA A 109 1.42 -7.35 35.89
C ALA A 109 0.24 -7.06 34.95
N SER A 110 -0.40 -8.10 34.41
CA SER A 110 -1.53 -7.97 33.49
C SER A 110 -2.73 -7.27 34.13
N SER A 111 -2.98 -7.50 35.42
CA SER A 111 -4.03 -6.81 36.18
C SER A 111 -3.82 -5.29 36.25
N PHE A 112 -2.57 -4.83 36.20
CA PHE A 112 -2.25 -3.40 36.14
C PHE A 112 -2.59 -2.81 34.77
N LEU A 113 -2.67 -3.61 33.70
CA LEU A 113 -3.04 -3.13 32.36
C LEU A 113 -4.55 -3.04 32.16
N GLU A 114 -5.35 -3.62 33.05
CA GLU A 114 -6.81 -3.54 32.96
C GLU A 114 -7.26 -2.08 33.13
N PRO A 115 -8.09 -1.57 32.20
CA PRO A 115 -8.59 -0.20 32.26
C PRO A 115 -9.57 -0.06 33.44
N THR A 116 -9.38 1.00 34.21
CA THR A 116 -10.31 1.44 35.26
C THR A 116 -11.63 1.92 34.65
N GLU A 117 -12.68 2.01 35.47
CA GLU A 117 -13.97 2.53 35.00
C GLU A 117 -13.89 3.99 34.51
N ASP A 118 -13.06 4.84 35.14
CA ASP A 118 -12.79 6.21 34.67
C ASP A 118 -12.12 6.18 33.29
N GLU A 119 -11.10 5.34 33.08
CA GLU A 119 -10.43 5.20 31.77
C GLU A 119 -11.39 4.73 30.67
N LYS A 120 -12.28 3.78 30.97
CA LYS A 120 -13.31 3.32 30.03
C LYS A 120 -14.25 4.46 29.66
N GLU A 121 -14.77 5.20 30.64
CA GLU A 121 -15.65 6.35 30.39
C GLU A 121 -14.94 7.42 29.54
N LYS A 122 -13.69 7.74 29.88
CA LYS A 122 -12.89 8.73 29.16
C LYS A 122 -12.51 8.28 27.75
N LEU A 123 -12.29 7.00 27.50
CA LEU A 123 -12.10 6.47 26.14
C LEU A 123 -13.32 6.78 25.25
N PHE A 124 -14.55 6.54 25.74
CA PHE A 124 -15.76 6.88 25.00
C PHE A 124 -15.87 8.40 24.76
N ALA A 125 -15.57 9.21 25.78
CA ALA A 125 -15.57 10.67 25.62
C ALA A 125 -14.52 11.15 24.61
N PHE A 126 -13.34 10.52 24.60
CA PHE A 126 -12.23 10.84 23.72
C PHE A 126 -12.51 10.47 22.28
N ASP A 127 -13.17 9.33 22.03
CA ASP A 127 -13.63 8.97 20.69
C ASP A 127 -14.66 9.98 20.14
N ARG A 128 -15.56 10.49 21.00
CA ARG A 128 -16.47 11.58 20.60
C ARG A 128 -15.72 12.89 20.31
N PHE A 129 -14.71 13.22 21.10
CA PHE A 129 -13.85 14.38 20.87
C PHE A 129 -13.14 14.29 19.51
N ILE A 130 -12.51 13.15 19.20
CA ILE A 130 -11.91 12.88 17.90
C ILE A 130 -12.93 13.03 16.77
N ALA A 131 -14.15 12.52 16.95
CA ALA A 131 -15.21 12.58 15.94
C ALA A 131 -15.77 14.00 15.71
N GLN A 132 -15.71 14.89 16.72
CA GLN A 132 -16.08 16.30 16.57
C GLN A 132 -15.09 17.05 15.67
N GLY A 133 -13.81 16.67 15.71
CA GLY A 133 -12.79 17.18 14.79
C GLY A 133 -12.26 18.57 15.13
N GLU A 134 -12.58 19.11 16.32
CA GLU A 134 -12.05 20.37 16.82
C GLU A 134 -10.64 20.20 17.38
N ILE A 135 -9.67 20.96 16.86
CA ILE A 135 -8.26 20.87 17.25
C ILE A 135 -7.97 21.82 18.40
N HIS A 136 -7.74 21.27 19.58
CA HIS A 136 -7.31 22.01 20.78
C HIS A 136 -6.75 21.07 21.86
N GLU A 137 -6.03 21.62 22.82
CA GLU A 137 -5.40 20.88 23.93
C GLU A 137 -6.37 20.32 25.00
N ASN A 138 -7.63 20.78 24.99
CA ASN A 138 -8.65 20.44 25.98
C ASN A 138 -9.41 19.13 25.68
N TRP A 139 -8.69 18.03 25.41
CA TRP A 139 -9.33 16.72 25.23
C TRP A 139 -9.70 16.06 26.58
N PRO A 140 -10.64 15.11 26.59
CA PRO A 140 -11.01 14.39 27.82
C PRO A 140 -9.81 13.68 28.46
N ARG A 141 -9.61 13.86 29.77
CA ARG A 141 -8.55 13.19 30.56
C ARG A 141 -9.12 12.57 31.82
N CYS A 142 -8.43 11.57 32.36
CA CYS A 142 -8.77 10.95 33.63
C CYS A 142 -8.57 11.92 34.80
N ALA A 143 -9.43 11.80 35.82
CA ALA A 143 -9.39 12.72 36.96
C ALA A 143 -8.11 12.57 37.81
N LYS A 144 -7.54 11.37 37.82
CA LYS A 144 -6.29 11.04 38.50
C LYS A 144 -5.24 10.65 37.46
N SER A 145 -4.20 11.46 37.32
CA SER A 145 -3.06 11.13 36.46
C SER A 145 -1.99 10.38 37.26
N SER A 146 -1.36 9.40 36.62
CA SER A 146 -0.23 8.65 37.18
C SER A 146 0.89 8.60 36.16
N HIS A 147 2.05 9.14 36.53
CA HIS A 147 3.25 9.12 35.67
C HIS A 147 3.70 7.68 35.36
N LEU A 148 3.62 6.77 36.34
CA LEU A 148 3.97 5.37 36.13
C LEU A 148 3.00 4.70 35.14
N ARG A 149 1.69 4.91 35.34
CA ARG A 149 0.65 4.28 34.51
C ARG A 149 0.67 4.81 33.07
N SER A 150 0.75 6.13 32.89
CA SER A 150 0.90 6.74 31.57
C SER A 150 2.21 6.32 30.90
N GLY A 151 3.34 6.32 31.62
CA GLY A 151 4.62 5.84 31.10
C GLY A 151 4.58 4.40 30.57
N VAL A 152 3.88 3.51 31.27
CA VAL A 152 3.65 2.13 30.81
C VAL A 152 2.84 2.11 29.52
N PHE A 153 1.73 2.85 29.44
CA PHE A 153 0.90 2.91 28.24
C PHE A 153 1.68 3.43 27.03
N TYR A 154 2.50 4.46 27.20
CA TYR A 154 3.37 4.94 26.13
C TYR A 154 4.35 3.86 25.63
N GLN A 155 5.03 3.15 26.55
CA GLN A 155 5.96 2.08 26.19
C GLN A 155 5.28 0.93 25.47
N LEU A 156 4.06 0.57 25.88
CA LEU A 156 3.24 -0.45 25.22
C LEU A 156 2.76 0.03 23.84
N ALA A 157 2.31 1.28 23.72
CA ALA A 157 1.90 1.87 22.44
C ALA A 157 3.06 1.85 21.43
N LEU A 158 4.22 2.35 21.83
CA LEU A 158 5.43 2.39 21.01
C LEU A 158 5.89 0.98 20.62
N HIS A 159 5.85 0.02 21.55
CA HIS A 159 6.20 -1.36 21.26
C HIS A 159 5.23 -2.03 20.28
N SER A 160 3.93 -1.86 20.51
CA SER A 160 2.89 -2.42 19.65
C SER A 160 2.95 -1.81 18.25
N TYR A 161 3.15 -0.49 18.15
CA TYR A 161 3.38 0.21 16.90
C TYR A 161 4.59 -0.39 16.15
N ARG A 162 5.71 -0.59 16.86
CA ARG A 162 6.94 -1.14 16.27
C ARG A 162 6.84 -2.61 15.84
N ASN A 163 5.89 -3.36 16.39
CA ASN A 163 5.67 -4.78 16.06
C ASN A 163 4.41 -5.00 15.21
N HIS A 164 3.87 -3.94 14.61
CA HIS A 164 2.67 -4.00 13.76
C HIS A 164 1.43 -4.58 14.46
N LYS A 165 1.36 -4.46 15.80
CA LYS A 165 0.16 -4.78 16.58
C LYS A 165 -0.74 -3.55 16.60
N VAL A 166 -1.43 -3.36 15.49
CA VAL A 166 -2.15 -2.12 15.17
C VAL A 166 -3.20 -1.76 16.22
N ASP A 167 -4.07 -2.70 16.58
CA ASP A 167 -5.15 -2.45 17.54
C ASP A 167 -4.62 -2.11 18.94
N ASP A 168 -3.60 -2.85 19.40
CA ASP A 168 -2.91 -2.58 20.67
C ASP A 168 -2.25 -1.19 20.66
N ALA A 169 -1.60 -0.81 19.55
CA ALA A 169 -0.93 0.48 19.43
C ALA A 169 -1.93 1.64 19.54
N VAL A 170 -3.06 1.54 18.83
CA VAL A 170 -4.15 2.54 18.92
C VAL A 170 -4.69 2.60 20.34
N TYR A 171 -4.97 1.45 20.95
CA TYR A 171 -5.55 1.36 22.28
C TYR A 171 -4.64 1.98 23.36
N TYR A 172 -3.36 1.60 23.40
CA TYR A 172 -2.44 2.11 24.40
C TYR A 172 -2.06 3.57 24.19
N ALA A 173 -1.98 4.06 22.95
CA ALA A 173 -1.75 5.49 22.68
C ALA A 173 -2.93 6.34 23.19
N LYS A 174 -4.17 5.91 22.96
CA LYS A 174 -5.35 6.57 23.55
C LYS A 174 -5.28 6.59 25.08
N LEU A 175 -4.99 5.45 25.71
CA LEU A 175 -4.84 5.38 27.17
C LEU A 175 -3.71 6.28 27.70
N PHE A 176 -2.60 6.40 26.97
CA PHE A 176 -1.57 7.36 27.30
C PHE A 176 -2.12 8.80 27.32
N LEU A 177 -2.78 9.25 26.25
CA LEU A 177 -3.30 10.62 26.15
C LEU A 177 -4.34 10.96 27.22
N LEU A 178 -5.09 9.96 27.68
CA LEU A 178 -6.07 10.10 28.76
C LEU A 178 -5.42 10.23 30.15
N CYS A 179 -4.36 9.46 30.40
CA CYS A 179 -3.73 9.32 31.72
C CYS A 179 -2.49 10.19 31.90
N ALA A 180 -1.96 10.73 30.81
CA ALA A 180 -0.81 11.62 30.76
C ALA A 180 -1.09 12.92 31.54
N PRO A 181 -0.21 13.31 32.48
CA PRO A 181 -0.29 14.59 33.18
C PRO A 181 -0.20 15.77 32.22
N VAL A 182 -0.97 16.83 32.49
CA VAL A 182 -1.00 18.07 31.68
C VAL A 182 0.36 18.80 31.72
N THR A 183 1.19 18.53 32.73
CA THR A 183 2.52 19.13 32.90
C THR A 183 3.61 18.51 32.02
N LEU A 184 3.30 17.46 31.23
CA LEU A 184 4.26 16.91 30.27
C LEU A 184 4.55 17.90 29.15
N SER A 185 5.74 17.81 28.57
CA SER A 185 6.14 18.68 27.47
C SER A 185 5.32 18.38 26.21
N ASP A 186 5.08 19.42 25.42
CA ASP A 186 4.41 19.34 24.12
C ASP A 186 5.07 18.32 23.18
N GLU A 187 6.40 18.16 23.25
CA GLU A 187 7.15 17.14 22.50
C GLU A 187 6.64 15.71 22.74
N VAL A 188 6.26 15.40 23.98
CA VAL A 188 5.77 14.06 24.33
C VAL A 188 4.37 13.83 23.77
N PHE A 189 3.51 14.85 23.83
CA PHE A 189 2.19 14.79 23.22
C PHE A 189 2.29 14.67 21.70
N PHE A 190 3.20 15.42 21.07
CA PHE A 190 3.52 15.27 19.65
C PHE A 190 3.88 13.83 19.30
N TRP A 191 4.78 13.19 20.05
CA TRP A 191 5.22 11.82 19.78
C TRP A 191 4.09 10.80 19.89
N ASP A 192 3.27 10.87 20.94
CA ASP A 192 2.18 9.90 21.10
C ASP A 192 1.06 10.11 20.07
N TRP A 193 0.67 11.37 19.79
CA TRP A 193 -0.27 11.67 18.70
C TRP A 193 0.25 11.18 17.35
N THR A 194 1.56 11.23 17.13
CA THR A 194 2.22 10.68 15.94
C THR A 194 2.08 9.15 15.88
N VAL A 195 2.37 8.44 16.98
CA VAL A 195 2.15 6.99 17.08
C VAL A 195 0.69 6.63 16.80
N LEU A 196 -0.25 7.34 17.41
CA LEU A 196 -1.69 7.13 17.21
C LEU A 196 -2.10 7.38 15.74
N ALA A 197 -1.57 8.43 15.11
CA ALA A 197 -1.87 8.75 13.71
C ALA A 197 -1.43 7.64 12.76
N PHE A 198 -0.21 7.13 12.93
CA PHE A 198 0.30 6.04 12.11
C PHE A 198 -0.43 4.72 12.37
N ALA A 199 -0.67 4.37 13.64
CA ALA A 199 -1.40 3.16 14.00
C ALA A 199 -2.85 3.20 13.51
N ALA A 200 -3.58 4.29 13.74
CA ALA A 200 -4.97 4.44 13.31
C ALA A 200 -5.12 4.45 11.79
N THR A 201 -4.16 5.05 11.07
CA THR A 201 -4.13 5.00 9.60
C THR A 201 -3.90 3.57 9.12
N THR A 202 -3.01 2.82 9.75
CA THR A 202 -2.80 1.41 9.41
C THR A 202 -4.08 0.60 9.67
N ALA A 203 -4.74 0.83 10.81
CA ALA A 203 -6.01 0.20 11.16
C ALA A 203 -7.09 0.48 10.10
N PHE A 204 -7.18 1.72 9.60
CA PHE A 204 -8.10 2.08 8.54
C PHE A 204 -7.90 1.28 7.25
N PHE A 205 -6.64 0.96 6.90
CA PHE A 205 -6.34 0.17 5.70
C PHE A 205 -6.48 -1.35 5.90
N THR A 206 -6.36 -1.85 7.13
CA THR A 206 -6.54 -3.28 7.43
C THR A 206 -7.96 -3.66 7.83
N ALA A 207 -8.76 -2.70 8.31
CA ALA A 207 -10.12 -2.96 8.76
C ALA A 207 -11.10 -3.22 7.61
N ASN A 208 -12.04 -4.13 7.86
CA ASN A 208 -13.20 -4.37 7.01
C ASN A 208 -14.18 -3.18 7.04
N GLU A 209 -14.38 -2.58 8.22
CA GLU A 209 -15.26 -1.44 8.45
C GLU A 209 -14.46 -0.15 8.63
N MET A 210 -14.12 0.48 7.50
CA MET A 210 -13.27 1.68 7.47
C MET A 210 -13.82 2.88 8.25
N SER A 211 -15.15 2.96 8.43
CA SER A 211 -15.80 4.08 9.12
C SER A 211 -15.37 4.22 10.58
N LEU A 212 -15.02 3.12 11.24
CA LEU A 212 -14.63 3.11 12.65
C LEU A 212 -13.26 3.76 12.90
N HIS A 213 -12.38 3.74 11.90
CA HIS A 213 -10.99 4.20 12.06
C HIS A 213 -10.70 5.52 11.34
N PHE A 214 -11.63 6.01 10.51
CA PHE A 214 -11.43 7.22 9.71
C PHE A 214 -11.10 8.45 10.57
N ASP A 215 -11.94 8.76 11.56
CA ASP A 215 -11.79 10.00 12.33
C ASP A 215 -10.46 10.00 13.10
N SER A 216 -10.10 8.90 13.77
CA SER A 216 -8.79 8.78 14.44
C SER A 216 -7.61 8.84 13.46
N SER A 217 -7.73 8.31 12.23
CA SER A 217 -6.64 8.32 11.26
C SER A 217 -6.27 9.73 10.79
N VAL A 218 -7.25 10.62 10.63
CA VAL A 218 -7.03 12.00 10.15
C VAL A 218 -6.76 12.94 11.32
N PHE A 219 -7.59 12.87 12.37
CA PHE A 219 -7.53 13.79 13.50
C PHE A 219 -6.20 13.73 14.24
N SER A 220 -5.65 12.54 14.43
CA SER A 220 -4.40 12.36 15.16
C SER A 220 -3.21 13.01 14.47
N PHE A 221 -3.18 13.03 13.12
CA PHE A 221 -2.16 13.79 12.38
C PHE A 221 -2.29 15.30 12.59
N ARG A 222 -3.52 15.81 12.60
CA ARG A 222 -3.77 17.24 12.86
C ARG A 222 -3.36 17.63 14.28
N MET A 223 -3.62 16.76 15.27
CA MET A 223 -3.16 16.95 16.65
C MET A 223 -1.64 16.86 16.78
N ALA A 224 -0.98 15.94 16.06
CA ALA A 224 0.48 15.90 16.03
C ALA A 224 1.06 17.22 15.49
N LEU A 225 0.55 17.69 14.34
CA LEU A 225 1.00 18.96 13.72
C LEU A 225 0.56 20.21 14.49
N PHE A 226 -0.39 20.10 15.41
CA PHE A 226 -0.72 21.17 16.35
C PHE A 226 0.44 21.39 17.35
N PHE A 227 1.08 20.32 17.81
CA PHE A 227 2.23 20.39 18.73
C PHE A 227 3.56 20.65 18.02
N ASP A 228 3.78 20.09 16.83
CA ASP A 228 4.93 20.41 15.98
C ASP A 228 4.49 20.66 14.52
N PRO A 229 4.22 21.93 14.14
CA PRO A 229 3.74 22.27 12.80
C PRO A 229 4.81 22.18 11.70
N PHE A 230 6.08 21.93 12.05
CA PHE A 230 7.19 21.92 11.10
C PHE A 230 7.85 20.55 10.95
N ASP A 231 7.34 19.50 11.61
CA ASP A 231 7.86 18.14 11.42
C ASP A 231 7.59 17.65 9.99
N ARG A 232 8.63 17.70 9.17
CA ARG A 232 8.60 17.31 7.75
C ARG A 232 8.11 15.88 7.53
N TYR A 233 8.44 14.96 8.44
CA TYR A 233 8.09 13.56 8.30
C TYR A 233 6.58 13.37 8.53
N VAL A 234 6.02 13.99 9.56
CA VAL A 234 4.59 13.96 9.85
C VAL A 234 3.80 14.69 8.76
N ILE A 235 4.25 15.86 8.28
CA ILE A 235 3.61 16.60 7.18
C ILE A 235 3.51 15.74 5.91
N PHE A 236 4.62 15.14 5.48
CA PHE A 236 4.64 14.29 4.29
C PHE A 236 3.69 13.09 4.43
N ASN A 237 3.77 12.38 5.56
CA ASN A 237 2.96 11.21 5.79
C ASN A 237 1.48 11.55 5.94
N PHE A 238 1.14 12.71 6.49
CA PHE A 238 -0.23 13.18 6.56
C PHE A 238 -0.80 13.46 5.16
N GLY A 239 -0.05 14.19 4.32
CA GLY A 239 -0.42 14.41 2.92
C GLY A 239 -0.66 13.09 2.16
N SER A 240 0.23 12.12 2.36
CA SER A 240 0.11 10.77 1.78
C SER A 240 -1.10 10.02 2.33
N ALA A 241 -1.34 10.05 3.65
CA ALA A 241 -2.49 9.42 4.30
C ALA A 241 -3.81 9.94 3.69
N LEU A 242 -3.96 11.25 3.61
CA LEU A 242 -5.16 11.91 3.08
C LEU A 242 -5.46 11.49 1.63
N TYR A 243 -4.45 11.51 0.75
CA TYR A 243 -4.60 11.07 -0.65
C TYR A 243 -5.08 9.61 -0.75
N GLN A 244 -4.51 8.73 0.09
CA GLN A 244 -4.79 7.30 0.05
C GLN A 244 -6.14 6.96 0.67
N ILE A 245 -6.47 7.58 1.80
CA ILE A 245 -7.79 7.50 2.44
C ILE A 245 -8.85 7.94 1.43
N ASN A 246 -8.65 9.08 0.75
CA ASN A 246 -9.55 9.54 -0.30
C ASN A 246 -9.72 8.51 -1.41
N SER A 247 -8.61 7.95 -1.91
CA SER A 247 -8.63 6.95 -2.98
C SER A 247 -9.35 5.67 -2.57
N ARG A 248 -9.16 5.18 -1.34
CA ARG A 248 -9.83 3.98 -0.83
C ARG A 248 -11.33 4.22 -0.62
N ILE A 249 -11.70 5.35 0.00
CA ILE A 249 -13.12 5.70 0.20
C ILE A 249 -13.84 5.86 -1.15
N ARG A 250 -13.20 6.46 -2.16
CA ARG A 250 -13.75 6.55 -3.53
C ARG A 250 -13.99 5.17 -4.13
N ARG A 251 -12.98 4.30 -4.11
CA ARG A 251 -13.13 2.91 -4.61
C ARG A 251 -14.26 2.16 -3.91
N TYR A 252 -14.40 2.36 -2.61
CA TYR A 252 -15.47 1.76 -1.83
C TYR A 252 -16.84 2.32 -2.23
N ARG A 253 -16.97 3.65 -2.30
CA ARG A 253 -18.18 4.36 -2.72
C ARG A 253 -18.64 3.93 -4.11
N ASP A 254 -17.73 3.86 -5.07
CA ASP A 254 -18.07 3.56 -6.48
C ASP A 254 -18.63 2.14 -6.66
N LYS A 255 -18.50 1.27 -5.64
CA LYS A 255 -19.13 -0.06 -5.60
C LYS A 255 -20.52 -0.04 -4.95
N LEU A 256 -20.94 1.03 -4.29
CA LEU A 256 -22.21 1.10 -3.58
C LEU A 256 -23.32 1.65 -4.47
N SER A 257 -24.57 1.30 -4.16
CA SER A 257 -25.72 1.99 -4.73
C SER A 257 -25.79 3.42 -4.19
N VAL A 258 -26.30 4.35 -5.00
CA VAL A 258 -26.47 5.77 -4.60
C VAL A 258 -27.37 5.91 -3.37
N ASP A 259 -28.35 5.03 -3.20
CA ASP A 259 -29.28 5.05 -2.05
C ASP A 259 -28.68 4.50 -0.75
N ASP A 260 -27.50 3.86 -0.81
CA ASP A 260 -26.84 3.26 0.36
C ASP A 260 -26.36 4.33 1.34
N ILE A 261 -26.64 4.16 2.64
CA ILE A 261 -26.19 5.10 3.69
C ILE A 261 -24.66 5.25 3.71
N ARG A 262 -23.92 4.19 3.34
CA ARG A 262 -22.46 4.17 3.30
C ARG A 262 -21.92 4.97 2.12
N HIS A 263 -22.69 5.09 1.03
CA HIS A 263 -22.37 6.00 -0.08
C HIS A 263 -22.42 7.46 0.38
N ARG A 264 -23.49 7.84 1.11
CA ARG A 264 -23.62 9.19 1.69
C ARG A 264 -22.52 9.52 2.69
N TRP A 265 -22.12 8.56 3.53
CA TRP A 265 -20.97 8.72 4.42
C TRP A 265 -19.69 8.99 3.62
N ALA A 266 -19.42 8.18 2.60
CA ALA A 266 -18.22 8.31 1.77
C ALA A 266 -18.14 9.67 1.07
N ASP A 267 -19.25 10.14 0.48
CA ASP A 267 -19.30 11.46 -0.17
C ASP A 267 -19.03 12.62 0.78
N ARG A 268 -19.48 12.52 2.03
CA ARG A 268 -19.18 13.55 3.04
C ARG A 268 -17.70 13.53 3.42
N ARG A 269 -17.12 12.35 3.65
CA ARG A 269 -15.73 12.21 4.12
C ARG A 269 -14.69 12.50 3.05
N ILE A 270 -14.99 12.28 1.78
CA ILE A 270 -14.06 12.56 0.66
C ILE A 270 -13.78 14.06 0.47
N LYS A 271 -14.76 14.92 0.79
CA LYS A 271 -14.67 16.37 0.57
C LYS A 271 -13.51 16.97 1.36
N GLY A 272 -12.69 17.81 0.72
CA GLY A 272 -11.59 18.52 1.37
C GLY A 272 -10.31 17.71 1.54
N LEU A 273 -10.34 16.37 1.45
CA LEU A 273 -9.16 15.54 1.72
C LEU A 273 -8.06 15.74 0.67
N LEU A 274 -8.41 15.93 -0.62
CA LEU A 274 -7.41 16.14 -1.67
C LEU A 274 -6.81 17.54 -1.59
N GLU A 275 -7.63 18.53 -1.25
CA GLU A 275 -7.20 19.91 -1.04
C GLU A 275 -6.25 20.01 0.17
N GLU A 276 -6.59 19.35 1.28
CA GLU A 276 -5.73 19.27 2.46
C GLU A 276 -4.44 18.50 2.15
N SER A 277 -4.53 17.36 1.45
CA SER A 277 -3.37 16.58 0.99
C SER A 277 -2.41 17.43 0.15
N ARG A 278 -2.95 18.20 -0.80
CA ARG A 278 -2.18 19.14 -1.64
C ARG A 278 -1.41 20.15 -0.78
N ARG A 279 -2.10 20.81 0.15
CA ARG A 279 -1.50 21.80 1.06
C ARG A 279 -0.36 21.21 1.87
N GLN A 280 -0.51 19.98 2.38
CA GLN A 280 0.58 19.32 3.12
C GLN A 280 1.84 19.15 2.25
N PHE A 281 1.68 18.72 0.99
CA PHE A 281 2.82 18.58 0.09
C PHE A 281 3.45 19.91 -0.30
N GLU A 282 2.64 20.96 -0.52
CA GLU A 282 3.12 22.32 -0.81
C GLU A 282 3.91 22.92 0.38
N ILE A 283 3.49 22.64 1.62
CA ILE A 283 4.24 23.01 2.84
C ILE A 283 5.54 22.20 2.96
N CYS A 284 5.52 20.93 2.54
CA CYS A 284 6.65 20.03 2.69
C CYS A 284 7.81 20.36 1.73
N ILE A 285 7.51 20.68 0.46
CA ILE A 285 8.52 20.84 -0.61
C ILE A 285 9.63 21.85 -0.29
N PRO A 286 9.35 23.08 0.19
CA PRO A 286 10.38 24.07 0.49
C PRO A 286 11.34 23.63 1.61
N CYS A 287 10.89 22.69 2.45
CA CYS A 287 11.64 22.18 3.60
C CYS A 287 12.57 21.01 3.23
N LEU A 288 12.58 20.58 1.97
CA LEU A 288 13.34 19.43 1.46
C LEU A 288 14.43 19.86 0.47
N PRO A 289 15.67 19.36 0.62
CA PRO A 289 16.75 19.62 -0.34
C PRO A 289 16.47 18.96 -1.70
N ASP A 290 17.14 19.42 -2.75
CA ASP A 290 17.06 18.78 -4.06
C ASP A 290 17.63 17.35 -4.01
N GLY A 291 16.96 16.44 -4.71
CA GLY A 291 17.29 15.01 -4.67
C GLY A 291 16.81 14.28 -3.41
N ASP A 292 16.06 14.94 -2.51
CA ASP A 292 15.46 14.28 -1.35
C ASP A 292 14.40 13.25 -1.78
N VAL A 293 14.37 12.11 -1.08
CA VAL A 293 13.46 11.00 -1.34
C VAL A 293 12.00 11.40 -1.19
N ASP A 294 11.68 12.35 -0.32
CA ASP A 294 10.30 12.78 -0.11
C ASP A 294 9.89 13.91 -1.06
N LYS A 295 10.86 14.66 -1.62
CA LYS A 295 10.58 15.79 -2.52
C LYS A 295 10.02 15.36 -3.86
N TRP A 296 10.63 14.35 -4.50
CA TRP A 296 10.07 13.80 -5.75
C TRP A 296 8.70 13.15 -5.51
N ARG A 297 8.46 12.59 -4.31
CA ARG A 297 7.18 11.99 -3.93
C ARG A 297 6.09 13.04 -3.73
N CYS A 298 6.42 14.18 -3.11
CA CYS A 298 5.50 15.32 -3.03
C CYS A 298 5.01 15.71 -4.42
N HIS A 299 5.93 15.95 -5.37
CA HIS A 299 5.58 16.26 -6.76
C HIS A 299 4.78 15.13 -7.43
N TYR A 300 5.14 13.86 -7.21
CA TYR A 300 4.38 12.72 -7.72
C TYR A 300 2.93 12.70 -7.22
N PHE A 301 2.70 12.97 -5.93
CA PHE A 301 1.35 13.04 -5.38
C PHE A 301 0.61 14.29 -5.85
N LEU A 302 1.27 15.45 -5.94
CA LEU A 302 0.68 16.67 -6.46
C LEU A 302 0.19 16.49 -7.91
N ALA A 303 0.96 15.83 -8.78
CA ALA A 303 0.53 15.48 -10.14
C ALA A 303 -0.76 14.63 -10.12
N LYS A 304 -0.83 13.63 -9.25
CA LYS A 304 -2.01 12.74 -9.14
C LYS A 304 -3.22 13.43 -8.52
N ILE A 305 -3.00 14.35 -7.59
CA ILE A 305 -4.05 15.18 -7.03
C ILE A 305 -4.59 16.11 -8.13
N ALA A 306 -3.70 16.77 -8.88
CA ALA A 306 -4.06 17.60 -10.02
C ALA A 306 -4.88 16.80 -11.07
N GLU A 307 -4.50 15.56 -11.40
CA GLU A 307 -5.30 14.68 -12.27
C GLU A 307 -6.72 14.46 -11.73
N LYS A 308 -6.86 14.16 -10.43
CA LYS A 308 -8.13 13.84 -9.77
C LYS A 308 -9.04 15.06 -9.57
N CYS A 309 -8.43 16.23 -9.40
CA CYS A 309 -9.12 17.51 -9.25
C CYS A 309 -9.40 18.17 -10.61
N GLU A 310 -8.98 17.55 -11.72
CA GLU A 310 -9.15 18.08 -13.08
C GLU A 310 -8.54 19.48 -13.24
N ASN A 311 -7.37 19.68 -12.63
CA ASN A 311 -6.55 20.87 -12.83
C ASN A 311 -6.07 20.99 -14.30
N ALA A 312 -5.51 22.15 -14.63
CA ALA A 312 -4.88 22.43 -15.91
C ALA A 312 -3.77 21.40 -16.23
N LEU A 313 -3.57 21.12 -17.51
CA LEU A 313 -2.58 20.14 -17.97
C LEU A 313 -1.15 20.53 -17.57
N GLU A 314 -0.89 21.83 -17.58
CA GLU A 314 0.38 22.45 -17.16
C GLU A 314 0.76 22.05 -15.74
N ASP A 315 -0.20 22.11 -14.79
CA ASP A 315 0.04 21.73 -13.39
C ASP A 315 0.42 20.25 -13.27
N VAL A 316 -0.33 19.39 -13.97
CA VAL A 316 -0.15 17.93 -13.93
C VAL A 316 1.23 17.55 -14.48
N PHE A 317 1.56 18.08 -15.66
CA PHE A 317 2.80 17.77 -16.35
C PHE A 317 4.01 18.43 -15.69
N HIS A 318 3.87 19.64 -15.15
CA HIS A 318 4.91 20.28 -14.34
C HIS A 318 5.30 19.38 -13.17
N HIS A 319 4.34 18.90 -12.38
CA HIS A 319 4.64 18.06 -11.23
C HIS A 319 5.19 16.67 -11.59
N TYR A 320 4.73 16.05 -12.69
CA TYR A 320 5.37 14.81 -13.16
C TYR A 320 6.80 15.04 -13.61
N HIS A 321 7.07 16.15 -14.29
CA HIS A 321 8.41 16.56 -14.70
C HIS A 321 9.33 16.84 -13.51
N GLU A 322 8.89 17.65 -12.54
CA GLU A 322 9.64 17.90 -11.30
C GLU A 322 9.92 16.61 -10.53
N SER A 323 8.95 15.71 -10.45
CA SER A 323 9.17 14.39 -9.83
C SER A 323 10.31 13.60 -10.49
N ALA A 324 10.38 13.64 -11.83
CA ALA A 324 11.47 13.01 -12.58
C ALA A 324 12.81 13.71 -12.36
N LEU A 325 12.85 15.05 -12.41
CA LEU A 325 14.07 15.83 -12.16
C LEU A 325 14.64 15.58 -10.77
N GLN A 326 13.80 15.54 -9.74
CA GLN A 326 14.23 15.28 -8.38
C GLN A 326 14.78 13.84 -8.22
N LEU A 327 14.24 12.87 -8.95
CA LEU A 327 14.84 11.53 -9.03
C LEU A 327 16.18 11.49 -9.78
N GLU A 328 16.41 12.39 -10.72
CA GLU A 328 17.70 12.53 -11.39
C GLU A 328 18.72 13.22 -10.48
N ALA A 329 18.32 14.27 -9.78
CA ALA A 329 19.12 14.95 -8.76
C ALA A 329 19.55 14.00 -7.61
N ALA A 330 18.70 13.03 -7.26
CA ALA A 330 19.01 11.98 -6.29
C ALA A 330 20.10 10.98 -6.78
N GLY A 331 20.66 11.13 -7.98
CA GLY A 331 21.77 10.30 -8.49
C GLY A 331 21.35 8.89 -8.92
N VAL A 332 20.05 8.65 -9.07
CA VAL A 332 19.49 7.32 -9.33
C VAL A 332 19.79 6.89 -10.76
N GLN A 333 20.71 5.95 -10.98
CA GLN A 333 20.95 5.37 -12.31
C GLN A 333 19.95 4.25 -12.61
N TYR A 334 19.86 3.73 -13.84
CA TYR A 334 18.85 2.71 -14.18
C TYR A 334 19.50 1.42 -14.74
N PRO A 335 19.30 0.25 -14.11
CA PRO A 335 19.86 -1.02 -14.60
C PRO A 335 19.11 -1.52 -15.83
N SER A 336 19.74 -2.41 -16.62
CA SER A 336 19.14 -2.93 -17.84
C SER A 336 17.93 -3.85 -17.61
N ARG A 337 17.81 -4.52 -16.45
CA ARG A 337 16.69 -5.40 -16.09
C ARG A 337 16.52 -5.46 -14.56
N ILE A 338 15.28 -5.49 -14.07
CA ILE A 338 14.98 -5.56 -12.63
C ILE A 338 14.75 -7.02 -12.21
N ASN A 339 15.34 -7.42 -11.07
CA ASN A 339 15.15 -8.77 -10.51
C ASN A 339 13.73 -8.94 -9.96
N THR A 340 13.03 -10.00 -10.38
CA THR A 340 11.66 -10.33 -9.98
C THR A 340 11.56 -11.15 -8.69
N LYS A 341 12.66 -11.73 -8.19
CA LYS A 341 12.66 -12.61 -7.00
C LYS A 341 12.82 -11.86 -5.66
N ARG A 342 13.21 -10.58 -5.68
CA ARG A 342 13.42 -9.75 -4.49
C ARG A 342 12.78 -8.39 -4.70
N GLN A 343 11.44 -8.36 -4.73
CA GLN A 343 10.68 -7.13 -4.93
C GLN A 343 10.04 -6.70 -3.63
N GLU A 344 10.87 -6.21 -2.72
CA GLU A 344 10.37 -5.35 -1.66
C GLU A 344 10.28 -3.93 -2.27
N HIS A 345 9.11 -3.27 -2.18
CA HIS A 345 8.92 -1.81 -2.26
C HIS A 345 8.68 -1.03 -3.60
N ALA A 346 8.48 -1.66 -4.76
CA ALA A 346 8.09 -0.95 -6.00
C ALA A 346 6.64 -0.39 -6.06
N GLU A 347 5.56 -1.14 -5.84
CA GLU A 347 4.19 -0.54 -5.81
C GLU A 347 4.00 0.40 -4.60
N ALA A 348 4.95 0.34 -3.67
CA ALA A 348 5.01 1.11 -2.45
C ALA A 348 5.54 2.54 -2.64
N ILE A 349 5.51 3.17 -3.82
CA ILE A 349 5.67 4.65 -3.85
C ILE A 349 4.57 5.34 -3.02
N GLU A 350 3.37 4.76 -3.01
CA GLU A 350 2.27 5.27 -2.19
C GLU A 350 2.26 4.64 -0.77
N MET A 351 3.19 3.73 -0.38
CA MET A 351 3.22 3.13 0.99
C MET A 351 4.59 3.10 1.69
N SER A 352 5.71 3.26 0.99
CA SER A 352 7.05 3.08 1.53
C SER A 352 7.53 4.37 2.21
N ASN A 353 6.85 4.71 3.30
CA ASN A 353 7.38 5.58 4.34
C ASN A 353 6.67 5.43 5.69
N PHE A 354 5.50 4.79 5.76
CA PHE A 354 4.70 4.79 6.99
C PHE A 354 5.39 4.16 8.21
N ILE A 355 6.33 3.23 8.01
CA ILE A 355 6.99 2.52 9.12
C ILE A 355 8.50 2.29 8.88
N ASN A 356 8.95 2.11 7.63
CA ASN A 356 10.33 1.70 7.38
C ASN A 356 11.39 2.82 7.51
N LEU A 357 11.05 4.11 7.30
CA LEU A 357 12.01 5.21 7.43
C LEU A 357 12.36 5.52 8.91
N LEU A 358 11.44 5.18 9.81
CA LEU A 358 11.62 5.22 11.26
C LEU A 358 12.66 4.19 11.74
N PHE A 359 12.58 2.95 11.23
CA PHE A 359 13.52 1.89 11.60
C PHE A 359 14.90 2.00 10.96
N SER A 360 14.99 2.79 9.90
CA SER A 360 16.21 2.93 9.12
C SER A 360 16.92 4.25 9.37
N ARG A 361 16.37 5.29 9.99
CA ARG A 361 17.17 6.54 10.15
C ARG A 361 18.40 6.44 11.05
N GLU A 362 18.35 5.67 12.13
CA GLU A 362 19.51 5.51 13.03
C GLU A 362 20.47 4.42 12.51
N LYS A 363 19.91 3.27 12.09
CA LYS A 363 20.67 2.19 11.45
C LYS A 363 21.19 2.57 10.07
N GLU A 364 20.51 3.40 9.30
CA GLU A 364 20.99 3.96 8.03
C GLU A 364 21.87 5.17 8.24
N ARG A 365 21.71 6.07 9.21
CA ARG A 365 22.81 7.02 9.49
C ARG A 365 24.10 6.30 9.86
N GLU A 366 24.05 5.30 10.74
CA GLU A 366 25.23 4.49 11.06
C GLU A 366 25.70 3.63 9.88
N ARG A 367 24.78 3.03 9.11
CA ARG A 367 25.14 2.29 7.89
C ARG A 367 25.56 3.21 6.76
N GLU A 368 25.20 4.47 6.70
CA GLU A 368 25.53 5.44 5.66
C GLU A 368 26.87 6.08 5.98
N ILE A 369 27.17 6.30 7.26
CA ILE A 369 28.52 6.56 7.77
C ILE A 369 29.44 5.34 7.52
N LYS A 370 28.94 4.10 7.66
CA LYS A 370 29.68 2.87 7.28
C LYS A 370 29.71 2.58 5.75
N ARG A 371 28.66 2.94 4.98
CA ARG A 371 28.51 2.72 3.52
C ARG A 371 29.26 3.77 2.72
N ARG A 372 29.50 4.97 3.26
CA ARG A 372 30.51 5.90 2.72
C ARG A 372 31.91 5.29 2.73
N ARG A 373 32.16 4.20 3.47
CA ARG A 373 33.41 3.41 3.43
C ARG A 373 33.34 2.10 2.63
N LEU A 374 32.18 1.70 2.07
CA LEU A 374 32.05 0.49 1.25
C LEU A 374 30.99 0.66 0.14
N HIS A 375 31.43 0.59 -1.12
CA HIS A 375 30.59 0.59 -2.32
C HIS A 375 29.52 -0.53 -2.32
N LEU A 376 28.30 -0.16 -2.78
CA LEU A 376 27.19 -0.93 -3.39
C LEU A 376 26.60 -2.17 -2.68
N SER A 377 25.26 -2.30 -2.74
CA SER A 377 24.56 -3.49 -3.30
C SER A 377 23.10 -3.74 -2.86
N ILE A 378 22.47 -2.97 -1.95
CA ILE A 378 21.11 -3.32 -1.47
C ILE A 378 20.07 -2.17 -1.53
N SER A 379 20.47 -0.89 -1.52
CA SER A 379 19.52 0.24 -1.69
C SER A 379 19.08 0.44 -3.15
N ASP A 380 19.84 -0.11 -4.09
CA ASP A 380 19.72 0.12 -5.52
C ASP A 380 18.38 -0.38 -6.10
N GLY A 381 17.85 -1.52 -5.64
CA GLY A 381 16.62 -2.10 -6.19
C GLY A 381 15.34 -1.28 -5.96
N ILE A 382 15.25 -0.53 -4.86
CA ILE A 382 14.06 0.24 -4.47
C ILE A 382 13.95 1.50 -5.34
N LEU A 383 15.06 2.22 -5.47
CA LEU A 383 15.16 3.49 -6.19
C LEU A 383 15.02 3.29 -7.72
N PHE A 384 15.50 2.16 -8.26
CA PHE A 384 15.37 1.81 -9.68
C PHE A 384 13.93 1.56 -10.11
N ASN A 385 13.13 0.89 -9.27
CA ASN A 385 11.73 0.63 -9.54
C ASN A 385 10.88 1.92 -9.60
N MET A 386 11.30 2.96 -8.89
CA MET A 386 10.58 4.23 -8.81
C MET A 386 10.55 4.97 -10.15
N LYS A 387 11.66 4.94 -10.90
CA LYS A 387 11.74 5.50 -12.24
C LYS A 387 10.78 4.85 -13.24
N VAL A 388 10.58 3.52 -13.16
CA VAL A 388 9.59 2.80 -14.00
C VAL A 388 8.18 3.29 -13.72
N ILE A 389 7.86 3.53 -12.46
CA ILE A 389 6.51 3.90 -12.06
C ILE A 389 6.20 5.32 -12.48
N ILE A 390 7.12 6.27 -12.29
CA ILE A 390 6.93 7.63 -12.78
C ILE A 390 6.85 7.67 -14.30
N HIS A 391 7.72 6.92 -14.99
CA HIS A 391 7.64 6.78 -16.44
C HIS A 391 6.30 6.21 -16.89
N TYR A 392 5.86 5.08 -16.33
CA TYR A 392 4.52 4.54 -16.59
C TYR A 392 3.42 5.57 -16.29
N ARG A 393 3.50 6.29 -15.17
CA ARG A 393 2.45 7.22 -14.72
C ARG A 393 2.33 8.44 -15.63
N ALA A 394 3.44 9.02 -16.06
CA ALA A 394 3.48 10.13 -17.00
C ALA A 394 2.73 9.78 -18.30
N TYR A 395 3.09 8.66 -18.94
CA TYR A 395 2.43 8.23 -20.19
C TYR A 395 1.01 7.67 -19.96
N ALA A 396 0.75 7.04 -18.81
CA ALA A 396 -0.61 6.65 -18.44
C ALA A 396 -1.53 7.85 -18.21
N SER A 397 -0.99 9.01 -17.81
CA SER A 397 -1.72 10.27 -17.72
C SER A 397 -2.20 10.72 -19.10
N LEU A 398 -1.26 10.84 -20.05
CA LEU A 398 -1.53 11.20 -21.44
C LEU A 398 -2.60 10.30 -22.08
N MET A 399 -2.43 8.98 -21.95
CA MET A 399 -3.40 8.03 -22.51
C MET A 399 -4.81 8.20 -21.92
N LYS A 400 -4.95 8.50 -20.62
CA LYS A 400 -6.27 8.77 -20.01
C LYS A 400 -6.89 10.03 -20.57
N TYR A 401 -6.13 11.11 -20.69
CA TYR A 401 -6.63 12.37 -21.26
C TYR A 401 -7.12 12.18 -22.70
N LEU A 402 -6.40 11.40 -23.51
CA LEU A 402 -6.76 11.18 -24.91
C LEU A 402 -7.90 10.19 -25.13
N LEU A 403 -7.97 9.13 -24.32
CA LEU A 403 -8.88 8.00 -24.58
C LEU A 403 -10.02 7.83 -23.58
N GLU A 404 -9.86 8.32 -22.34
CA GLU A 404 -10.85 8.14 -21.28
C GLU A 404 -11.64 9.42 -20.97
N ARG A 405 -11.16 10.61 -21.39
CA ARG A 405 -11.88 11.87 -21.24
C ARG A 405 -12.60 12.24 -22.53
N GLU A 406 -13.90 12.50 -22.42
CA GLU A 406 -14.71 13.05 -23.49
C GLU A 406 -14.45 14.56 -23.60
N THR A 407 -13.33 14.94 -24.24
CA THR A 407 -12.93 16.34 -24.38
C THR A 407 -12.36 16.60 -25.77
N ASN A 408 -12.82 17.68 -26.41
CA ASN A 408 -12.26 18.17 -27.66
C ASN A 408 -11.01 19.01 -27.38
N TRP A 409 -9.87 18.35 -27.20
CA TRP A 409 -8.58 18.99 -26.92
C TRP A 409 -8.22 20.02 -27.98
N SER A 410 -7.84 21.23 -27.54
CA SER A 410 -7.33 22.27 -28.45
C SER A 410 -6.00 21.84 -29.06
N ARG A 411 -5.56 22.56 -30.09
CA ARG A 411 -4.25 22.35 -30.71
C ARG A 411 -3.14 22.60 -29.69
N GLU A 412 -3.24 23.66 -28.91
CA GLU A 412 -2.30 24.03 -27.84
C GLU A 412 -2.19 22.93 -26.77
N ASP A 413 -3.32 22.35 -26.33
CA ASP A 413 -3.32 21.25 -25.36
C ASP A 413 -2.57 20.03 -25.91
N LEU A 414 -2.83 19.68 -27.16
CA LEU A 414 -2.18 18.53 -27.82
C LEU A 414 -0.68 18.78 -28.03
N LEU A 415 -0.29 20.01 -28.37
CA LEU A 415 1.13 20.38 -28.44
C LEU A 415 1.81 20.28 -27.08
N LEU A 416 1.15 20.72 -26.00
CA LEU A 416 1.68 20.58 -24.64
C LEU A 416 1.83 19.10 -24.25
N MET A 417 0.82 18.27 -24.52
CA MET A 417 0.87 16.83 -24.30
C MET A 417 2.01 16.16 -25.09
N HIS A 418 2.15 16.53 -26.36
CA HIS A 418 3.21 16.04 -27.24
C HIS A 418 4.60 16.46 -26.76
N ALA A 419 4.77 17.75 -26.43
CA ALA A 419 6.02 18.28 -25.88
C ALA A 419 6.39 17.58 -24.56
N PHE A 420 5.41 17.37 -23.68
CA PHE A 420 5.60 16.59 -22.45
C PHE A 420 6.04 15.16 -22.75
N ALA A 421 5.36 14.46 -23.67
CA ALA A 421 5.72 13.10 -24.06
C ALA A 421 7.16 13.00 -24.59
N MET A 422 7.59 13.99 -25.38
CA MET A 422 8.94 14.09 -25.90
C MET A 422 9.98 14.39 -24.82
N CYS A 423 9.74 15.37 -23.95
CA CYS A 423 10.66 15.69 -22.85
C CYS A 423 10.80 14.50 -21.88
N PHE A 424 9.70 13.79 -21.61
CA PHE A 424 9.72 12.60 -20.75
C PHE A 424 10.37 11.39 -21.41
N ARG A 425 10.57 11.42 -22.74
CA ARG A 425 11.23 10.35 -23.49
C ARG A 425 12.73 10.29 -23.17
N SER A 426 13.35 11.42 -22.84
CA SER A 426 14.75 11.48 -22.38
C SER A 426 14.93 11.14 -20.89
N HIS A 427 13.85 10.89 -20.14
CA HIS A 427 13.94 10.45 -18.74
C HIS A 427 14.81 9.20 -18.62
N GLY A 428 15.59 9.10 -17.53
CA GLY A 428 16.62 8.08 -17.32
C GLY A 428 16.26 6.58 -17.48
N VAL A 429 15.00 6.25 -17.78
CA VAL A 429 14.50 4.90 -18.16
C VAL A 429 14.82 4.55 -19.63
N CYS A 430 14.84 5.53 -20.54
CA CYS A 430 14.98 5.32 -21.99
C CYS A 430 16.45 5.31 -22.48
N LYS A 431 17.39 5.92 -21.74
CA LYS A 431 18.80 6.12 -22.12
C LYS A 431 19.04 6.86 -23.45
N GLN A 432 18.04 7.56 -23.99
CA GLN A 432 18.22 8.43 -25.14
C GLN A 432 18.57 9.83 -24.63
N LYS A 433 19.83 10.25 -24.78
CA LYS A 433 20.20 11.67 -24.66
C LYS A 433 19.97 12.31 -26.02
N GLU A 434 18.88 13.03 -26.17
CA GLU A 434 18.76 14.01 -27.26
C GLU A 434 19.55 15.26 -26.86
N ASN A 435 20.31 15.84 -27.80
CA ASN A 435 21.18 17.00 -27.58
C ASN A 435 20.43 18.35 -27.62
N ASP A 436 19.10 18.33 -27.64
CA ASP A 436 18.28 19.55 -27.74
C ASP A 436 17.99 20.13 -26.35
N GLU A 437 18.54 21.31 -26.06
CA GLU A 437 18.34 22.02 -24.79
C GLU A 437 16.86 22.40 -24.56
N PHE A 438 16.08 22.63 -25.62
CA PHE A 438 14.64 22.93 -25.50
C PHE A 438 13.82 21.71 -25.03
N SER A 439 14.35 20.50 -25.17
CA SER A 439 13.71 19.26 -24.70
C SER A 439 13.81 19.05 -23.19
N GLN A 440 14.35 20.02 -22.44
CA GLN A 440 14.45 20.00 -20.98
C GLN A 440 13.24 20.64 -20.26
N CYS A 441 12.33 21.32 -20.98
CA CYS A 441 11.15 21.93 -20.40
C CYS A 441 9.93 21.81 -21.34
N PRO A 442 8.91 21.00 -21.00
CA PRO A 442 7.71 20.79 -21.83
C PRO A 442 7.01 22.08 -22.26
N GLN A 443 6.86 23.03 -21.33
CA GLN A 443 6.16 24.29 -21.58
C GLN A 443 6.89 25.16 -22.59
N VAL A 444 8.22 25.25 -22.48
CA VAL A 444 9.06 26.01 -23.42
C VAL A 444 8.98 25.40 -24.81
N LYS A 445 9.12 24.07 -24.92
CA LYS A 445 9.02 23.35 -26.19
C LYS A 445 7.66 23.54 -26.86
N ALA A 446 6.57 23.39 -26.10
CA ALA A 446 5.21 23.60 -26.61
C ALA A 446 5.01 25.05 -27.13
N THR A 447 5.51 26.04 -26.39
CA THR A 447 5.43 27.45 -26.76
C THR A 447 6.19 27.73 -28.06
N ILE A 448 7.41 27.21 -28.20
CA ILE A 448 8.22 27.37 -29.43
C ILE A 448 7.53 26.71 -30.62
N SER A 449 7.03 25.47 -30.48
CA SER A 449 6.29 24.80 -31.55
C SER A 449 5.04 25.59 -31.98
N SER A 450 4.33 26.20 -31.03
CA SER A 450 3.18 27.06 -31.33
C SER A 450 3.59 28.31 -32.11
N LEU A 451 4.69 28.96 -31.73
CA LEU A 451 5.21 30.15 -32.42
C LEU A 451 5.65 29.85 -33.85
N ILE A 452 6.34 28.71 -34.08
CA ILE A 452 6.80 28.30 -35.42
C ILE A 452 5.60 28.14 -36.37
N TYR A 453 4.53 27.49 -35.90
CA TYR A 453 3.32 27.27 -36.70
C TYR A 453 2.58 28.57 -37.02
N ARG A 454 2.48 29.51 -36.08
CA ARG A 454 1.86 30.82 -36.34
C ARG A 454 2.62 31.62 -37.41
N CYS A 455 3.87 31.28 -37.69
CA CYS A 455 4.65 31.91 -38.75
C CYS A 455 4.39 31.29 -40.14
N THR A 456 3.60 30.22 -40.25
CA THR A 456 3.35 29.47 -41.50
C THR A 456 1.93 29.66 -42.06
N GLU A 457 1.20 30.71 -41.68
CA GLU A 457 -0.23 30.93 -42.02
C GLU A 457 -0.54 30.86 -43.53
N SER A 458 -1.67 30.21 -43.86
CA SER A 458 -2.26 30.16 -45.20
C SER A 458 -3.50 31.07 -45.29
N ASN A 459 -3.74 31.71 -46.44
CA ASN A 459 -4.79 32.72 -46.63
C ASN A 459 -6.22 32.15 -46.81
N ASN A 460 -6.49 30.87 -46.52
CA ASN A 460 -7.77 30.22 -46.81
C ASN A 460 -8.36 29.49 -45.58
N ILE A 461 -9.51 30.00 -45.11
CA ILE A 461 -10.23 29.53 -43.91
C ILE A 461 -10.60 28.03 -43.98
N VAL A 462 -11.00 27.50 -45.15
CA VAL A 462 -11.37 26.07 -45.27
C VAL A 462 -10.14 25.18 -45.20
N GLN A 463 -9.05 25.64 -45.81
CA GLN A 463 -7.77 24.94 -45.80
C GLN A 463 -7.18 24.93 -44.38
N GLU A 464 -7.27 26.04 -43.67
CA GLU A 464 -6.84 26.20 -42.28
C GLU A 464 -7.58 25.23 -41.33
N VAL A 465 -8.91 25.11 -41.45
CA VAL A 465 -9.70 24.16 -40.63
C VAL A 465 -9.33 22.71 -40.93
N LEU A 466 -9.10 22.39 -42.20
CA LEU A 466 -8.69 21.03 -42.59
C LEU A 466 -7.28 20.72 -42.06
N GLU A 467 -6.35 21.67 -42.17
CA GLU A 467 -4.98 21.56 -41.65
C GLU A 467 -4.97 21.40 -40.12
N ASP A 468 -5.79 22.16 -39.37
CA ASP A 468 -5.95 22.00 -37.91
C ASP A 468 -6.45 20.59 -37.55
N LEU A 469 -7.49 20.09 -38.23
CA LEU A 469 -8.03 18.76 -37.95
C LEU A 469 -7.03 17.64 -38.24
N VAL A 470 -6.28 17.77 -39.34
CA VAL A 470 -5.22 16.81 -39.71
C VAL A 470 -4.09 16.86 -38.68
N GLU A 471 -3.61 18.04 -38.31
CA GLU A 471 -2.54 18.19 -37.31
C GLU A 471 -2.96 17.66 -35.95
N ARG A 472 -4.15 18.00 -35.46
CA ARG A 472 -4.67 17.50 -34.17
C ARG A 472 -4.83 15.98 -34.17
N THR A 473 -5.22 15.39 -35.30
CA THR A 473 -5.27 13.93 -35.45
C THR A 473 -3.87 13.33 -35.45
N ALA A 474 -2.93 13.94 -36.16
CA ALA A 474 -1.53 13.51 -36.19
C ALA A 474 -0.89 13.55 -34.79
N LEU A 475 -1.03 14.67 -34.07
CA LEU A 475 -0.55 14.84 -32.70
C LEU A 475 -1.11 13.77 -31.76
N LYS A 476 -2.41 13.49 -31.83
CA LYS A 476 -3.02 12.41 -31.03
C LYS A 476 -2.37 11.05 -31.31
N LEU A 477 -2.17 10.71 -32.58
CA LEU A 477 -1.54 9.45 -32.98
C LEU A 477 -0.08 9.36 -32.52
N GLU A 478 0.68 10.44 -32.63
CA GLU A 478 2.07 10.53 -32.16
C GLU A 478 2.16 10.39 -30.63
N ILE A 479 1.32 11.10 -29.87
CA ILE A 479 1.27 10.95 -28.40
C ILE A 479 0.95 9.51 -28.00
N LEU A 480 -0.02 8.87 -28.66
CA LEU A 480 -0.37 7.47 -28.42
C LEU A 480 0.77 6.52 -28.80
N HIS A 481 1.53 6.82 -29.85
CA HIS A 481 2.73 6.08 -30.22
C HIS A 481 3.81 6.18 -29.13
N TYR A 482 4.06 7.37 -28.57
CA TYR A 482 4.99 7.53 -27.45
C TYR A 482 4.51 6.78 -26.20
N CYS A 483 3.20 6.78 -25.91
CA CYS A 483 2.63 5.98 -24.83
C CYS A 483 2.91 4.48 -25.03
N GLU A 484 2.72 3.97 -26.25
CA GLU A 484 3.01 2.58 -26.60
C GLU A 484 4.48 2.23 -26.42
N GLU A 485 5.40 3.07 -26.91
CA GLU A 485 6.84 2.89 -26.76
C GLU A 485 7.20 2.81 -25.27
N ALA A 486 6.72 3.77 -24.47
CA ALA A 486 6.97 3.85 -23.04
C ALA A 486 6.46 2.61 -22.28
N PHE A 487 5.23 2.15 -22.55
CA PHE A 487 4.71 0.95 -21.89
C PHE A 487 5.46 -0.30 -22.31
N ASN A 488 5.88 -0.42 -23.57
CA ASN A 488 6.74 -1.50 -24.04
C ASN A 488 8.09 -1.49 -23.32
N ILE A 489 8.68 -0.32 -23.10
CA ILE A 489 9.89 -0.15 -22.29
C ILE A 489 9.64 -0.64 -20.87
N CYS A 490 8.54 -0.23 -20.22
CA CYS A 490 8.19 -0.71 -18.88
C CYS A 490 8.16 -2.25 -18.81
N ILE A 491 7.40 -2.92 -19.68
CA ILE A 491 7.23 -4.39 -19.64
C ILE A 491 8.52 -5.16 -19.97
N ARG A 492 9.40 -4.60 -20.83
CA ARG A 492 10.71 -5.20 -21.13
C ARG A 492 11.64 -5.18 -19.91
N ARG A 493 11.50 -4.17 -19.06
CA ARG A 493 12.36 -3.97 -17.88
C ARG A 493 11.83 -4.67 -16.64
N PHE A 494 10.51 -4.67 -16.46
CA PHE A 494 9.78 -5.23 -15.33
C PHE A 494 8.41 -5.74 -15.80
N PRO A 495 7.93 -6.94 -15.41
CA PRO A 495 6.57 -7.43 -15.76
C PRO A 495 5.45 -6.61 -15.10
N HIS A 496 5.33 -5.34 -15.50
CA HIS A 496 4.44 -4.35 -14.92
C HIS A 496 3.02 -4.55 -15.41
N PHE A 497 2.17 -5.16 -14.57
CA PHE A 497 0.80 -5.53 -14.94
C PHE A 497 -0.06 -4.36 -15.43
N LYS A 498 0.16 -3.14 -14.93
CA LYS A 498 -0.60 -1.96 -15.41
C LYS A 498 -0.16 -1.53 -16.81
N SER A 499 1.11 -1.73 -17.17
CA SER A 499 1.57 -1.47 -18.55
C SER A 499 1.00 -2.49 -19.52
N TYR A 500 0.92 -3.78 -19.14
CA TYR A 500 0.22 -4.78 -19.95
C TYR A 500 -1.26 -4.43 -20.17
N TYR A 501 -1.94 -3.97 -19.10
CA TYR A 501 -3.32 -3.49 -19.20
C TYR A 501 -3.46 -2.32 -20.19
N ARG A 502 -2.58 -1.30 -20.09
CA ARG A 502 -2.62 -0.14 -20.98
C ARG A 502 -2.30 -0.49 -22.44
N LEU A 503 -1.31 -1.36 -22.68
CA LEU A 503 -0.99 -1.84 -24.03
C LEU A 503 -2.16 -2.61 -24.65
N SER A 504 -2.83 -3.46 -23.87
CA SER A 504 -4.04 -4.16 -24.30
C SER A 504 -5.18 -3.19 -24.66
N GLN A 505 -5.43 -2.17 -23.83
CA GLN A 505 -6.41 -1.13 -24.14
C GLN A 505 -6.05 -0.33 -25.40
N LEU A 506 -4.77 -0.03 -25.61
CA LEU A 506 -4.32 0.72 -26.77
C LEU A 506 -4.46 -0.10 -28.07
N ALA A 507 -4.12 -1.38 -28.04
CA ALA A 507 -4.32 -2.29 -29.17
C ALA A 507 -5.83 -2.41 -29.51
N LEU A 508 -6.68 -2.52 -28.48
CA LEU A 508 -8.13 -2.54 -28.66
C LEU A 508 -8.65 -1.22 -29.27
N TYR A 509 -8.14 -0.08 -28.83
CA TYR A 509 -8.48 1.24 -29.40
C TYR A 509 -8.09 1.35 -30.88
N LYS A 510 -6.96 0.76 -31.27
CA LYS A 510 -6.52 0.67 -32.68
C LYS A 510 -7.30 -0.36 -33.52
N GLY A 511 -8.25 -1.09 -32.90
CA GLY A 511 -9.03 -2.14 -33.56
C GLY A 511 -8.33 -3.51 -33.65
N ASP A 512 -7.13 -3.66 -33.06
CA ASP A 512 -6.40 -4.93 -33.05
C ASP A 512 -6.75 -5.74 -31.79
N VAL A 513 -7.89 -6.43 -31.86
CA VAL A 513 -8.40 -7.28 -30.76
C VAL A 513 -7.45 -8.45 -30.49
N GLN A 514 -6.76 -8.97 -31.51
CA GLN A 514 -5.86 -10.12 -31.36
C GLN A 514 -4.59 -9.75 -30.59
N GLU A 515 -3.95 -8.63 -30.92
CA GLU A 515 -2.79 -8.14 -30.18
C GLU A 515 -3.19 -7.68 -28.77
N ALA A 516 -4.39 -7.09 -28.61
CA ALA A 516 -4.93 -6.77 -27.30
C ALA A 516 -5.03 -8.02 -26.39
N SER A 517 -5.50 -9.14 -26.94
CA SER A 517 -5.54 -10.43 -26.25
C SER A 517 -4.14 -11.00 -26.00
N ASN A 518 -3.23 -10.90 -26.99
CA ASN A 518 -1.84 -11.36 -26.89
C ASN A 518 -1.09 -10.69 -25.72
N TYR A 519 -1.29 -9.39 -25.50
CA TYR A 519 -0.71 -8.69 -24.35
C TYR A 519 -1.13 -9.29 -23.01
N LEU A 520 -2.37 -9.76 -22.88
CA LEU A 520 -2.89 -10.36 -21.65
C LEU A 520 -2.55 -11.85 -21.57
N PHE A 521 -3.03 -12.67 -22.50
CA PHE A 521 -2.91 -14.14 -22.41
C PHE A 521 -1.58 -14.67 -22.96
N GLY A 522 -0.99 -14.00 -23.95
CA GLY A 522 0.28 -14.41 -24.55
C GLY A 522 1.52 -13.94 -23.77
N ARG A 523 1.41 -12.84 -23.01
CA ARG A 523 2.57 -12.20 -22.35
C ARG A 523 2.47 -12.06 -20.82
N PHE A 524 1.26 -11.92 -20.26
CA PHE A 524 1.08 -11.60 -18.84
C PHE A 524 0.47 -12.76 -18.02
N LEU A 525 -0.77 -13.16 -18.33
CA LEU A 525 -1.54 -14.22 -17.67
C LEU A 525 -1.18 -15.63 -18.18
N ILE A 526 0.12 -15.90 -18.36
CA ILE A 526 0.60 -17.16 -18.93
C ILE A 526 0.59 -18.26 -17.87
N LYS A 527 0.00 -19.43 -18.18
CA LYS A 527 0.11 -20.64 -17.35
C LYS A 527 1.56 -21.19 -17.40
N LYS A 528 2.31 -21.12 -16.29
CA LYS A 528 3.66 -21.69 -16.20
C LYS A 528 3.62 -23.09 -15.57
N ARG A 529 4.27 -24.07 -16.21
CA ARG A 529 4.36 -25.46 -15.72
C ARG A 529 5.07 -25.59 -14.37
N THR A 530 5.87 -24.60 -13.98
CA THR A 530 6.68 -24.58 -12.75
C THR A 530 5.95 -24.07 -11.50
N ASN A 531 4.68 -23.69 -11.61
CA ASN A 531 3.94 -23.08 -10.49
C ASN A 531 3.44 -24.15 -9.51
N PHE A 532 3.39 -23.80 -8.22
CA PHE A 532 2.89 -24.68 -7.16
C PHE A 532 1.39 -24.95 -7.32
N ASN A 533 0.63 -23.97 -7.83
CA ASN A 533 -0.75 -24.16 -8.26
C ASN A 533 -0.86 -23.85 -9.75
N GLN A 534 -0.82 -24.89 -10.59
CA GLN A 534 -0.93 -24.73 -12.04
C GLN A 534 -2.27 -24.08 -12.43
N ASP A 535 -3.25 -24.05 -11.54
CA ASP A 535 -4.63 -23.68 -11.79
C ASP A 535 -4.96 -22.19 -11.57
N ASN A 536 -4.04 -21.41 -11.00
CA ASN A 536 -4.20 -19.98 -10.75
C ASN A 536 -3.24 -19.15 -11.61
N ILE A 537 -3.77 -18.49 -12.66
CA ILE A 537 -2.95 -17.66 -13.55
C ILE A 537 -2.35 -16.42 -12.85
N PHE A 538 -2.94 -15.98 -11.72
CA PHE A 538 -2.45 -14.81 -11.00
C PHE A 538 -1.19 -15.06 -10.19
N GLU A 539 -0.77 -16.31 -9.95
CA GLU A 539 0.50 -16.59 -9.27
C GLU A 539 1.72 -16.04 -10.04
N ASN A 540 1.55 -15.81 -11.34
CA ASN A 540 2.58 -15.19 -12.18
C ASN A 540 2.63 -13.68 -12.06
N VAL A 541 1.62 -13.06 -11.44
CA VAL A 541 1.60 -11.62 -11.19
C VAL A 541 2.73 -11.36 -10.22
N THR A 542 3.75 -10.67 -10.71
CA THR A 542 4.80 -10.16 -9.83
C THR A 542 4.18 -8.99 -9.07
N THR A 543 3.61 -9.33 -7.92
CA THR A 543 3.14 -8.34 -6.95
C THR A 543 4.35 -7.74 -6.30
N ILE A 544 4.25 -6.45 -6.01
CA ILE A 544 5.30 -5.79 -5.27
C ILE A 544 4.79 -5.63 -3.84
N SER A 545 5.18 -6.58 -2.99
CA SER A 545 4.82 -6.53 -1.58
C SER A 545 5.73 -5.55 -0.83
N CYS A 546 5.14 -4.77 0.05
CA CYS A 546 5.83 -4.15 1.18
C CYS A 546 5.43 -4.97 2.40
N LYS A 547 6.39 -5.48 3.18
CA LYS A 547 6.10 -6.32 4.36
C LYS A 547 5.26 -5.60 5.42
N ASP A 548 5.19 -4.28 5.37
CA ASP A 548 4.79 -3.50 6.53
C ASP A 548 3.38 -2.94 6.46
N ILE A 549 2.80 -2.71 5.27
CA ILE A 549 1.39 -2.32 5.12
C ILE A 549 0.86 -2.69 3.71
N ASP A 550 -0.17 -3.53 3.67
CA ASP A 550 -0.97 -3.79 2.47
C ASP A 550 -1.92 -2.61 2.21
N ARG A 551 -2.10 -2.20 0.93
CA ARG A 551 -3.08 -1.15 0.56
C ARG A 551 -4.54 -1.61 0.72
N GLY A 552 -4.76 -2.75 1.35
CA GLY A 552 -6.02 -3.46 1.46
C GLY A 552 -6.49 -4.01 0.11
N ASP A 553 -6.80 -3.14 -0.86
CA ASP A 553 -7.55 -3.52 -2.08
C ASP A 553 -6.99 -2.98 -3.42
N ALA A 554 -5.79 -2.37 -3.46
CA ALA A 554 -5.30 -1.72 -4.68
C ALA A 554 -4.89 -2.69 -5.80
N LEU A 555 -4.18 -3.77 -5.44
CA LEU A 555 -3.83 -4.83 -6.38
C LEU A 555 -5.11 -5.49 -6.90
N GLN A 556 -6.00 -5.83 -5.98
CA GLN A 556 -7.28 -6.47 -6.26
C GLN A 556 -8.14 -5.62 -7.19
N TYR A 557 -8.17 -4.31 -7.00
CA TYR A 557 -8.85 -3.37 -7.89
C TYR A 557 -8.30 -3.42 -9.33
N HIS A 558 -6.97 -3.44 -9.49
CA HIS A 558 -6.36 -3.47 -10.82
C HIS A 558 -6.51 -4.83 -11.51
N LEU A 559 -6.32 -5.93 -10.77
CA LEU A 559 -6.55 -7.27 -11.30
C LEU A 559 -8.01 -7.47 -11.69
N ALA A 560 -8.97 -6.94 -10.94
CA ALA A 560 -10.37 -6.99 -11.32
C ALA A 560 -10.65 -6.30 -12.67
N ARG A 561 -10.03 -5.13 -12.92
CA ARG A 561 -10.12 -4.45 -14.22
C ARG A 561 -9.45 -5.21 -15.36
N ILE A 562 -8.29 -5.81 -15.09
CA ILE A 562 -7.59 -6.65 -16.07
C ILE A 562 -8.44 -7.87 -16.43
N SER A 563 -9.02 -8.53 -15.44
CA SER A 563 -9.92 -9.66 -15.64
C SER A 563 -11.17 -9.28 -16.42
N ALA A 564 -11.77 -8.12 -16.12
CA ALA A 564 -12.93 -7.64 -16.88
C ALA A 564 -12.58 -7.41 -18.36
N LEU A 565 -11.43 -6.80 -18.65
CA LEU A 565 -10.94 -6.62 -20.02
C LEU A 565 -10.62 -7.97 -20.69
N ALA A 566 -10.00 -8.89 -19.96
CA ALA A 566 -9.69 -10.23 -20.45
C ALA A 566 -10.96 -11.01 -20.85
N ILE A 567 -11.99 -11.01 -20.00
CA ILE A 567 -13.30 -11.61 -20.32
C ILE A 567 -13.90 -10.98 -21.58
N TYR A 568 -13.84 -9.65 -21.68
CA TYR A 568 -14.36 -8.92 -22.84
C TYR A 568 -13.65 -9.31 -24.14
N LEU A 569 -12.31 -9.31 -24.14
CA LEU A 569 -11.49 -9.68 -25.31
C LEU A 569 -11.70 -11.14 -25.71
N SER A 570 -11.71 -12.07 -24.76
CA SER A 570 -11.98 -13.49 -25.07
C SER A 570 -13.39 -13.69 -25.64
N SER A 571 -14.38 -12.91 -25.18
CA SER A 571 -15.73 -12.96 -25.74
C SER A 571 -15.83 -12.38 -27.15
N LEU A 572 -15.03 -11.36 -27.49
CA LEU A 572 -14.96 -10.80 -28.85
C LEU A 572 -14.29 -11.76 -29.83
N LEU A 573 -13.26 -12.48 -29.38
CA LEU A 573 -12.51 -13.44 -30.20
C LEU A 573 -13.16 -14.84 -30.28
N ASP A 574 -14.28 -15.06 -29.59
CA ASP A 574 -14.87 -16.40 -29.39
C ASP A 574 -13.84 -17.42 -28.85
N ASP A 575 -12.94 -16.94 -27.98
CA ASP A 575 -11.89 -17.74 -27.33
C ASP A 575 -12.43 -18.36 -26.04
N PHE A 576 -13.07 -19.51 -26.20
CA PHE A 576 -13.62 -20.28 -25.07
C PHE A 576 -12.53 -20.85 -24.16
N VAL A 577 -11.30 -21.07 -24.65
CA VAL A 577 -10.20 -21.62 -23.86
C VAL A 577 -9.73 -20.59 -22.84
N ALA A 578 -9.52 -19.34 -23.28
CA ALA A 578 -9.18 -18.24 -22.39
C ALA A 578 -10.27 -17.98 -21.34
N LEU A 579 -11.55 -18.04 -21.73
CA LEU A 579 -12.68 -17.95 -20.79
C LEU A 579 -12.68 -19.09 -19.77
N ALA A 580 -12.44 -20.33 -20.20
CA ALA A 580 -12.35 -21.47 -19.30
C ALA A 580 -11.20 -21.32 -18.28
N ILE A 581 -10.03 -20.86 -18.72
CA ILE A 581 -8.88 -20.58 -17.84
C ILE A 581 -9.22 -19.53 -16.78
N LEU A 582 -9.90 -18.44 -17.18
CA LEU A 582 -10.33 -17.40 -16.24
C LEU A 582 -11.34 -17.94 -15.22
N ILE A 583 -12.36 -18.67 -15.69
CA ILE A 583 -13.38 -19.28 -14.81
C ILE A 583 -12.74 -20.25 -13.84
N HIS A 584 -11.80 -21.07 -14.32
CA HIS A 584 -11.02 -22.00 -13.50
C HIS A 584 -10.30 -21.25 -12.38
N THR A 585 -9.54 -20.21 -12.71
CA THR A 585 -8.85 -19.37 -11.71
C THR A 585 -9.84 -18.78 -10.71
N PHE A 586 -10.98 -18.24 -11.16
CA PHE A 586 -11.97 -17.66 -10.25
C PHE A 586 -12.58 -18.70 -9.31
N CYS A 587 -12.85 -19.92 -9.79
CA CYS A 587 -13.29 -21.03 -8.95
C CYS A 587 -12.24 -21.41 -7.91
N THR A 588 -10.96 -21.50 -8.31
CA THR A 588 -9.86 -21.81 -7.40
C THR A 588 -9.77 -20.76 -6.28
N LEU A 589 -9.87 -19.47 -6.60
CA LEU A 589 -9.85 -18.41 -5.61
C LEU A 589 -11.05 -18.47 -4.65
N ASP A 590 -12.25 -18.73 -5.16
CA ASP A 590 -13.47 -18.80 -4.35
C ASP A 590 -13.45 -20.00 -3.40
N PHE A 591 -13.09 -21.18 -3.92
CA PHE A 591 -12.98 -22.42 -3.13
C PHE A 591 -11.90 -22.32 -2.04
N CYS A 592 -10.73 -21.78 -2.36
CA CYS A 592 -9.67 -21.56 -1.38
C CYS A 592 -9.93 -20.36 -0.45
N ASN A 593 -11.02 -19.61 -0.67
CA ASN A 593 -11.30 -18.33 0.00
C ASN A 593 -10.08 -17.38 -0.03
N ASN A 594 -9.34 -17.39 -1.15
CA ASN A 594 -8.17 -16.54 -1.34
C ASN A 594 -8.62 -15.17 -1.89
N THR A 595 -8.29 -14.11 -1.15
CA THR A 595 -8.63 -12.72 -1.51
C THR A 595 -7.41 -11.85 -1.85
N ASP A 596 -6.24 -12.48 -1.99
CA ASP A 596 -4.96 -11.81 -2.27
C ASP A 596 -4.99 -11.13 -3.65
N TYR A 597 -5.73 -11.72 -4.60
CA TYR A 597 -5.79 -11.25 -5.99
C TYR A 597 -7.07 -10.52 -6.35
N LEU A 598 -8.20 -10.88 -5.74
CA LEU A 598 -9.51 -10.29 -6.01
C LEU A 598 -10.31 -10.21 -4.71
N LEU A 599 -11.00 -9.10 -4.49
CA LEU A 599 -11.97 -9.02 -3.40
C LEU A 599 -13.13 -9.97 -3.69
N LYS A 600 -13.70 -10.58 -2.63
CA LYS A 600 -14.81 -11.54 -2.73
C LYS A 600 -15.97 -11.05 -3.60
N ARG A 601 -16.33 -9.77 -3.49
CA ARG A 601 -17.38 -9.17 -4.31
C ARG A 601 -17.01 -9.10 -5.80
N ASP A 602 -15.80 -8.64 -6.11
CA ASP A 602 -15.33 -8.50 -7.49
C ASP A 602 -15.18 -9.89 -8.14
N LEU A 603 -14.67 -10.86 -7.38
CA LEU A 603 -14.59 -12.27 -7.78
C LEU A 603 -15.96 -12.83 -8.20
N MET A 604 -16.99 -12.64 -7.37
CA MET A 604 -18.35 -13.10 -7.70
C MET A 604 -18.90 -12.45 -8.98
N MET A 605 -18.66 -11.15 -9.18
CA MET A 605 -19.14 -10.44 -10.37
C MET A 605 -18.41 -10.91 -11.64
N LEU A 606 -17.08 -11.04 -11.58
CA LEU A 606 -16.24 -11.52 -12.68
C LEU A 606 -16.56 -12.96 -13.04
N TYR A 607 -16.74 -13.83 -12.04
CA TYR A 607 -17.12 -15.22 -12.23
C TYR A 607 -18.47 -15.35 -12.96
N ARG A 608 -19.49 -14.60 -12.53
CA ARG A 608 -20.80 -14.60 -13.19
C ARG A 608 -20.72 -14.10 -14.62
N ASN A 609 -20.02 -12.98 -14.86
CA ASN A 609 -19.85 -12.42 -16.20
C ASN A 609 -19.09 -13.40 -17.11
N GLY A 610 -17.96 -13.94 -16.64
CA GLY A 610 -17.15 -14.92 -17.36
C GLY A 610 -17.95 -16.16 -17.74
N LEU A 611 -18.71 -16.74 -16.82
CA LEU A 611 -19.58 -17.89 -17.11
C LEU A 611 -20.63 -17.58 -18.16
N THR A 612 -21.30 -16.43 -18.08
CA THR A 612 -22.30 -16.06 -19.09
C THR A 612 -21.65 -15.96 -20.48
N ARG A 613 -20.52 -15.26 -20.60
CA ARG A 613 -19.80 -15.13 -21.87
C ARG A 613 -19.28 -16.47 -22.41
N PHE A 614 -18.85 -17.37 -21.52
CA PHE A 614 -18.41 -18.71 -21.88
C PHE A 614 -19.56 -19.53 -22.50
N PHE A 615 -20.73 -19.57 -21.86
CA PHE A 615 -21.87 -20.27 -22.40
C PHE A 615 -22.38 -19.65 -23.71
N ASP A 616 -22.40 -18.32 -23.83
CA ASP A 616 -22.77 -17.63 -25.07
C ASP A 616 -21.83 -18.03 -26.22
N CYS A 617 -20.51 -18.08 -25.96
CA CYS A 617 -19.50 -18.52 -26.91
C CYS A 617 -19.75 -19.96 -27.39
N ILE A 618 -19.99 -20.89 -26.45
CA ILE A 618 -20.28 -22.29 -26.79
C ILE A 618 -21.56 -22.39 -27.62
N GLN A 619 -22.61 -21.66 -27.25
CA GLN A 619 -23.86 -21.65 -28.02
C GLN A 619 -23.66 -21.11 -29.43
N ARG A 620 -22.85 -20.07 -29.63
CA ARG A 620 -22.49 -19.57 -30.97
C ARG A 620 -21.76 -20.64 -31.79
N LYS A 621 -20.76 -21.31 -31.20
CA LYS A 621 -20.03 -22.41 -31.86
C LYS A 621 -20.96 -23.56 -32.25
N MET A 622 -21.88 -23.95 -31.37
CA MET A 622 -22.88 -24.97 -31.66
C MET A 622 -23.85 -24.56 -32.78
N ARG A 623 -24.32 -23.31 -32.80
CA ARG A 623 -25.19 -22.79 -33.88
C ARG A 623 -24.50 -22.78 -35.24
N ASN A 624 -23.19 -22.53 -35.24
CA ASN A 624 -22.36 -22.49 -36.46
C ASN A 624 -21.78 -23.86 -36.84
N ASN A 625 -22.18 -24.95 -36.16
CA ASN A 625 -21.62 -26.30 -36.33
C ASN A 625 -20.07 -26.38 -36.22
N ALA A 626 -19.49 -25.50 -35.41
CA ALA A 626 -18.04 -25.39 -35.18
C ALA A 626 -17.65 -26.01 -33.82
N VAL A 627 -18.22 -27.18 -33.50
CA VAL A 627 -17.89 -27.92 -32.28
C VAL A 627 -16.66 -28.78 -32.56
N GLU A 628 -15.53 -28.39 -31.98
CA GLU A 628 -14.24 -29.07 -32.15
C GLU A 628 -13.89 -29.92 -30.93
N SER A 629 -12.95 -30.87 -31.06
CA SER A 629 -12.53 -31.74 -29.96
C SER A 629 -12.02 -30.93 -28.76
N GLN A 630 -11.24 -29.86 -29.02
CA GLN A 630 -10.70 -28.99 -27.97
C GLN A 630 -11.79 -28.30 -27.15
N LEU A 631 -12.95 -27.99 -27.75
CA LEU A 631 -14.11 -27.43 -27.07
C LEU A 631 -14.67 -28.43 -26.06
N LEU A 632 -14.88 -29.68 -26.48
CA LEU A 632 -15.38 -30.73 -25.61
C LEU A 632 -14.42 -31.03 -24.45
N CYS A 633 -13.11 -31.12 -24.73
CA CYS A 633 -12.09 -31.31 -23.68
C CYS A 633 -12.10 -30.15 -22.68
N SER A 634 -12.11 -28.90 -23.14
CA SER A 634 -12.07 -27.73 -22.24
C SER A 634 -13.31 -27.61 -21.34
N ILE A 635 -14.50 -27.93 -21.89
CA ILE A 635 -15.74 -27.95 -21.11
C ILE A 635 -15.70 -29.09 -20.08
N TYR A 636 -15.21 -30.26 -20.49
CA TYR A 636 -15.09 -31.43 -19.62
C TYR A 636 -14.07 -31.22 -18.50
N ASP A 637 -12.91 -30.64 -18.79
CA ASP A 637 -11.88 -30.32 -17.79
C ASP A 637 -12.45 -29.40 -16.70
N LEU A 638 -13.20 -28.37 -17.10
CA LEU A 638 -13.84 -27.46 -16.16
C LEU A 638 -14.94 -28.18 -15.33
N TYR A 639 -15.70 -29.09 -15.95
CA TYR A 639 -16.67 -29.93 -15.23
C TYR A 639 -15.98 -30.87 -14.23
N GLN A 640 -14.91 -31.55 -14.64
CA GLN A 640 -14.16 -32.47 -13.80
C GLN A 640 -13.50 -31.73 -12.63
N TYR A 641 -12.96 -30.54 -12.87
CA TYR A 641 -12.44 -29.68 -11.81
C TYR A 641 -13.54 -29.29 -10.81
N ALA A 642 -14.70 -28.84 -11.31
CA ALA A 642 -15.83 -28.48 -10.47
C ALA A 642 -16.32 -29.66 -9.63
N GLU A 643 -16.41 -30.86 -10.21
CA GLU A 643 -16.84 -32.09 -9.55
C GLU A 643 -15.85 -32.51 -8.45
N ARG A 644 -14.54 -32.52 -8.75
CA ARG A 644 -13.48 -32.85 -7.79
C ARG A 644 -13.45 -31.92 -6.58
N ASN A 645 -13.76 -30.64 -6.78
CA ASN A 645 -13.76 -29.63 -5.72
C ASN A 645 -15.15 -29.38 -5.10
N GLY A 646 -16.16 -30.19 -5.44
CA GLY A 646 -17.50 -30.10 -4.85
C GLY A 646 -18.30 -28.85 -5.25
N VAL A 647 -17.97 -28.19 -6.37
CA VAL A 647 -18.64 -26.97 -6.85
C VAL A 647 -19.93 -27.33 -7.62
N GLN A 648 -20.92 -27.86 -6.91
CA GLN A 648 -22.17 -28.40 -7.51
C GLN A 648 -22.86 -27.41 -8.47
N ARG A 649 -22.94 -26.13 -8.08
CA ARG A 649 -23.57 -25.08 -8.88
C ARG A 649 -22.94 -24.89 -10.26
N LEU A 650 -21.66 -25.16 -10.41
CA LEU A 650 -20.96 -25.12 -11.70
C LEU A 650 -21.20 -26.40 -12.48
N CYS A 651 -21.16 -27.57 -11.83
CA CYS A 651 -21.50 -28.86 -12.43
C CYS A 651 -22.90 -28.85 -13.06
N ASP A 652 -23.90 -28.33 -12.34
CA ASP A 652 -25.29 -28.26 -12.79
C ASP A 652 -25.47 -27.38 -14.03
N ARG A 653 -24.64 -26.33 -14.17
CA ARG A 653 -24.67 -25.43 -15.32
C ARG A 653 -23.90 -25.96 -16.52
N ILE A 654 -22.77 -26.65 -16.29
CA ILE A 654 -21.93 -27.18 -17.37
C ILE A 654 -22.54 -28.45 -17.97
N ARG A 655 -23.12 -29.35 -17.16
CA ARG A 655 -23.62 -30.65 -17.62
C ARG A 655 -24.60 -30.56 -18.82
N PRO A 656 -25.62 -29.69 -18.83
CA PRO A 656 -26.51 -29.53 -20.00
C PRO A 656 -25.76 -29.06 -21.25
N THR A 657 -24.73 -28.23 -21.05
CA THR A 657 -23.90 -27.69 -22.13
C THR A 657 -23.02 -28.78 -22.73
N ILE A 658 -22.41 -29.65 -21.91
CA ILE A 658 -21.68 -30.85 -22.37
C ILE A 658 -22.60 -31.69 -23.25
N VAL A 659 -23.76 -32.08 -22.73
CA VAL A 659 -24.73 -32.92 -23.47
C VAL A 659 -25.09 -32.31 -24.82
N SER A 660 -25.36 -31.01 -24.84
CA SER A 660 -25.79 -30.32 -26.06
C SER A 660 -24.65 -30.14 -27.06
N ALA A 661 -23.44 -29.83 -26.60
CA ALA A 661 -22.25 -29.67 -27.44
C ALA A 661 -21.81 -31.01 -28.03
N THR A 662 -21.76 -32.07 -27.22
CA THR A 662 -21.39 -33.43 -27.66
C THR A 662 -22.32 -33.95 -28.76
N LYS A 663 -23.63 -33.72 -28.62
CA LYS A 663 -24.62 -34.07 -29.66
C LYS A 663 -24.43 -33.34 -30.99
N LYS A 664 -23.68 -32.23 -30.99
CA LYS A 664 -23.34 -31.45 -32.19
C LYS A 664 -21.95 -31.78 -32.74
N PHE A 665 -21.23 -32.71 -32.12
CA PHE A 665 -19.92 -33.15 -32.57
C PHE A 665 -20.06 -34.23 -33.65
N ALA A 666 -19.31 -34.09 -34.76
CA ALA A 666 -19.51 -34.91 -35.96
C ALA A 666 -19.22 -36.41 -35.74
N GLU A 667 -18.30 -36.77 -34.85
CA GLU A 667 -17.91 -38.17 -34.59
C GLU A 667 -18.61 -38.78 -33.38
N TYR A 668 -19.67 -38.13 -32.85
CA TYR A 668 -20.34 -38.61 -31.65
C TYR A 668 -21.27 -39.80 -31.94
N ASP A 669 -21.10 -40.89 -31.18
CA ASP A 669 -22.01 -42.04 -31.17
C ASP A 669 -23.07 -41.87 -30.07
N GLU A 670 -24.34 -41.79 -30.46
CA GLU A 670 -25.49 -41.64 -29.55
C GLU A 670 -25.61 -42.77 -28.51
N LYS A 671 -24.92 -43.90 -28.71
CA LYS A 671 -24.87 -45.01 -27.75
C LYS A 671 -23.97 -44.71 -26.54
N ILE A 672 -23.09 -43.72 -26.63
CA ILE A 672 -22.15 -43.35 -25.56
C ILE A 672 -22.73 -42.18 -24.76
N GLU A 673 -22.72 -42.29 -23.43
CA GLU A 673 -23.16 -41.20 -22.56
C GLU A 673 -22.30 -39.94 -22.79
N PRO A 674 -22.88 -38.75 -23.02
CA PRO A 674 -22.15 -37.56 -23.48
C PRO A 674 -20.98 -37.13 -22.59
N VAL A 675 -21.10 -37.26 -21.26
CA VAL A 675 -20.03 -36.90 -20.32
C VAL A 675 -18.90 -37.92 -20.39
N LEU A 676 -19.22 -39.21 -20.47
CA LEU A 676 -18.25 -40.28 -20.68
C LEU A 676 -17.52 -40.14 -22.03
N PHE A 677 -18.21 -39.74 -23.09
CA PHE A 677 -17.59 -39.47 -24.39
C PHE A 677 -16.52 -38.37 -24.30
N CYS A 678 -16.83 -37.26 -23.62
CA CYS A 678 -15.88 -36.17 -23.44
C CYS A 678 -14.70 -36.59 -22.54
N LYS A 679 -14.94 -37.43 -21.54
CA LYS A 679 -13.88 -38.01 -20.70
C LYS A 679 -12.84 -38.76 -21.54
N VAL A 680 -13.31 -39.68 -22.39
CA VAL A 680 -12.41 -40.48 -23.25
C VAL A 680 -11.62 -39.59 -24.20
N LYS A 681 -12.24 -38.55 -24.77
CA LYS A 681 -11.56 -37.57 -25.63
C LYS A 681 -10.58 -36.66 -24.89
N SER A 682 -10.78 -36.43 -23.59
CA SER A 682 -9.88 -35.63 -22.76
C SER A 682 -8.67 -36.42 -22.26
N ASP A 683 -8.82 -37.73 -22.11
CA ASP A 683 -7.76 -38.66 -21.68
C ASP A 683 -6.84 -39.10 -22.86
N CYS A 684 -7.22 -38.78 -24.10
CA CYS A 684 -6.46 -39.00 -25.34
C CYS A 684 -5.81 -37.69 -25.80
#